data_AF-A0A2E8B3R4-F1
#
_entry.id   AF-A0A2E8B3R4-F1
#
_cell.length_a   1.000
_cell.length_b   1.000
_cell.length_c   1.000
_cell.angle_alpha   90.00
_cell.angle_beta   90.00
_cell.angle_gamma   90.00
#
_symmetry.space_group_name_H-M   'P 1'
#
loop_
_entity.id
_entity.type
_entity.pdbx_description
1 polymer ?
#
loop_
_entity_poly.entity_id
_entity_poly.type
_entity_poly.pdbx_seq_one_letter_code
_entity_poly.pdbx_strand_id
1 'polypeptide(L)'
;MQTCFLRRCACFASVIGLLSVICYGDDGSRTNVRTPKTISNSIGMKLAQIPSGEFYMGSSDSDPGARDDEKPRHSVRITKPFLMGVYEVTQQEFETVMGFNPSFFSNAGILKDSLAPFDCARFPVDGLTWFQAMDFCRQLSGSPQEKKAGRVYRLPTEAEWEHACRATTNTLFHGGDSLSSAEANFNGKYPFGDAPQGAFLNRTTTVGSYTPNHFGLYDMHGNLSEWCLDHFHRDYYKDSPALDPPGPSRQTSRVIRGGNWYSDARDCRSAFRYADIPEGVFYALGFRVACELGGPKADPLPALAEVPNSTDKQATTSAETLLSEQPDLTVGEDWPHWRGPRGDGTWRAPKLANSWNEAGLQRVWQHNIGGGYGGIAVAGERVYVMDRQQDPVETERILCFDGVNGTPLWSHSYPVDYSNVSYGNGPRSTPTIYRGLVYTLGAVGHLYCLDADNGRVIWSKDLVADCRAQVPIWGLSASPLIFQDVVIVHPGAQPNGCYVAFDLNNGRERWRCLRDAAAYATPLLIHVDANPQLVCWTPSNIHGVDPRVGEPLWSVPFEVTNGTSVADPIFHHNLALVTSYYDGAKAIQLGSASGEALEMWHDHRNLRGLMSQPICRDGYVYLLDKRHGLTCFKLATGEKLWDDDNRLTPKGRNPHASLSWINDGNRAIALNSDGELILIQLHPGGYSEEARSQIIGPTWAHPAFAGNCVYARSDTEIVCALLPCEE
;
A
#
# COMPACT_ATOMS: atom_id res chain seq x y z
N MET A 1 -32.06 60.18 -6.18
CA MET A 1 -33.45 59.75 -6.46
C MET A 1 -33.31 58.53 -7.38
N GLN A 2 -33.83 57.32 -7.14
CA GLN A 2 -35.19 56.90 -6.70
C GLN A 2 -36.28 57.37 -7.70
N THR A 3 -37.28 56.57 -8.11
CA THR A 3 -37.82 55.32 -7.52
C THR A 3 -38.55 54.41 -8.52
N CYS A 4 -38.48 53.09 -8.28
CA CYS A 4 -39.48 52.01 -8.36
C CYS A 4 -40.82 52.08 -9.17
N PHE A 5 -41.13 50.91 -9.79
CA PHE A 5 -42.39 50.10 -9.70
C PHE A 5 -43.58 50.18 -10.73
N LEU A 6 -43.70 49.11 -11.55
CA LEU A 6 -44.78 48.07 -11.58
C LEU A 6 -46.05 48.13 -12.52
N ARG A 7 -46.17 47.07 -13.38
CA ARG A 7 -47.31 46.08 -13.56
C ARG A 7 -48.30 46.12 -14.78
N ARG A 8 -48.73 44.88 -15.17
CA ARG A 8 -49.92 44.42 -15.98
C ARG A 8 -49.82 44.51 -17.53
N CYS A 9 -50.46 43.66 -18.37
CA CYS A 9 -51.26 42.41 -18.20
C CYS A 9 -51.30 41.51 -19.49
N ALA A 10 -52.01 40.37 -19.44
CA ALA A 10 -52.14 39.30 -20.47
C ALA A 10 -53.38 39.47 -21.43
N CYS A 11 -53.84 38.60 -22.37
CA CYS A 11 -53.50 37.23 -22.84
C CYS A 11 -54.28 36.82 -24.15
N PHE A 12 -53.84 35.79 -24.93
CA PHE A 12 -54.59 34.94 -25.92
C PHE A 12 -55.33 35.61 -27.14
N ALA A 13 -55.78 34.96 -28.25
CA ALA A 13 -55.58 33.64 -28.93
C ALA A 13 -56.12 33.69 -30.41
N SER A 14 -55.76 32.74 -31.31
CA SER A 14 -56.62 32.08 -32.35
C SER A 14 -55.82 31.26 -33.41
N VAL A 15 -56.49 30.39 -34.19
CA VAL A 15 -55.89 29.37 -35.10
C VAL A 15 -56.75 29.12 -36.36
N ILE A 16 -56.14 28.91 -37.54
CA ILE A 16 -56.75 28.38 -38.79
C ILE A 16 -55.73 27.45 -39.52
N GLY A 17 -56.19 26.50 -40.36
CA GLY A 17 -55.35 25.60 -41.19
C GLY A 17 -56.08 25.05 -42.44
N LEU A 18 -55.54 23.97 -43.07
CA LEU A 18 -55.88 23.36 -44.40
C LEU A 18 -55.30 24.17 -45.59
N LEU A 19 -54.76 23.66 -46.73
CA LEU A 19 -54.44 22.35 -47.35
C LEU A 19 -53.43 22.64 -48.55
N SER A 20 -52.78 21.75 -49.34
CA SER A 20 -52.66 20.28 -49.50
C SER A 20 -51.42 19.86 -50.36
N VAL A 21 -50.93 18.62 -50.15
CA VAL A 21 -50.35 17.59 -51.09
C VAL A 21 -50.10 18.00 -52.58
N ILE A 22 -48.93 17.74 -53.22
CA ILE A 22 -48.39 16.46 -53.76
C ILE A 22 -46.84 16.40 -53.81
N CYS A 23 -46.28 15.18 -53.87
CA CYS A 23 -44.89 14.76 -53.61
C CYS A 23 -43.87 14.83 -54.77
N TYR A 24 -42.59 14.94 -54.39
CA TYR A 24 -41.37 14.20 -54.82
C TYR A 24 -40.21 14.85 -54.00
N GLY A 25 -39.17 14.23 -53.45
CA GLY A 25 -38.55 12.91 -53.42
C GLY A 25 -37.20 13.08 -52.68
N ASP A 26 -36.59 12.00 -52.18
CA ASP A 26 -35.35 11.96 -51.36
C ASP A 26 -34.10 12.62 -52.02
N ASP A 27 -32.99 12.89 -51.33
CA ASP A 27 -32.40 12.28 -50.12
C ASP A 27 -32.10 13.24 -48.95
N GLY A 28 -31.93 12.68 -47.75
CA GLY A 28 -31.63 13.41 -46.52
C GLY A 28 -30.44 12.90 -45.71
N SER A 29 -29.63 13.81 -45.15
CA SER A 29 -28.58 13.50 -44.19
C SER A 29 -28.51 14.52 -43.04
N ARG A 30 -29.63 14.73 -42.32
CA ARG A 30 -29.60 15.46 -41.04
C ARG A 30 -28.97 14.58 -39.97
N THR A 31 -27.71 14.83 -39.65
CA THR A 31 -27.01 14.23 -38.51
C THR A 31 -27.67 14.70 -37.21
N ASN A 32 -28.51 13.85 -36.63
CA ASN A 32 -29.05 14.05 -35.29
C ASN A 32 -27.90 13.94 -34.27
N VAL A 33 -27.29 15.07 -33.90
CA VAL A 33 -26.37 15.15 -32.77
C VAL A 33 -27.14 14.77 -31.51
N ARG A 34 -26.93 13.55 -31.05
CA ARG A 34 -27.69 12.93 -29.97
C ARG A 34 -27.04 13.32 -28.65
N THR A 35 -27.66 14.24 -27.92
CA THR A 35 -27.14 14.74 -26.64
C THR A 35 -26.70 13.58 -25.73
N PRO A 36 -25.47 13.61 -25.17
CA PRO A 36 -24.98 12.53 -24.31
C PRO A 36 -25.94 12.24 -23.17
N LYS A 37 -26.25 10.95 -22.97
CA LYS A 37 -27.21 10.52 -21.94
C LYS A 37 -26.53 10.58 -20.58
N THR A 38 -26.78 11.67 -19.85
CA THR A 38 -26.23 11.90 -18.51
C THR A 38 -27.19 11.47 -17.41
N ILE A 39 -26.64 11.12 -16.25
CA ILE A 39 -27.36 10.91 -14.99
C ILE A 39 -26.62 11.61 -13.84
N SER A 40 -27.30 11.82 -12.72
CA SER A 40 -26.65 12.14 -11.44
C SER A 40 -26.78 10.96 -10.46
N ASN A 41 -25.80 10.84 -9.56
CA ASN A 41 -25.80 9.85 -8.49
C ASN A 41 -26.22 10.43 -7.13
N SER A 42 -26.11 9.66 -6.04
CA SER A 42 -26.52 10.07 -4.69
C SER A 42 -25.78 11.29 -4.12
N ILE A 43 -24.57 11.60 -4.60
CA ILE A 43 -23.79 12.77 -4.19
C ILE A 43 -23.89 13.94 -5.17
N GLY A 44 -24.75 13.83 -6.21
CA GLY A 44 -24.95 14.87 -7.23
C GLY A 44 -23.98 14.80 -8.43
N MET A 45 -22.87 14.07 -8.29
CA MET A 45 -21.88 13.83 -9.35
C MET A 45 -22.57 13.38 -10.65
N LYS A 46 -22.16 14.00 -11.76
CA LYS A 46 -22.71 13.75 -13.10
C LYS A 46 -21.90 12.67 -13.81
N LEU A 47 -22.60 11.71 -14.41
CA LEU A 47 -22.03 10.65 -15.21
C LEU A 47 -22.61 10.68 -16.63
N ALA A 48 -21.78 10.56 -17.67
CA ALA A 48 -22.21 10.44 -19.06
C ALA A 48 -22.11 8.97 -19.54
N GLN A 49 -23.07 8.52 -20.35
CA GLN A 49 -22.99 7.20 -20.99
C GLN A 49 -22.00 7.23 -22.17
N ILE A 50 -20.89 6.50 -22.02
CA ILE A 50 -19.89 6.26 -23.06
C ILE A 50 -20.37 5.06 -23.90
N PRO A 51 -20.46 5.18 -25.24
CA PRO A 51 -20.86 4.06 -26.10
C PRO A 51 -19.72 3.04 -26.23
N SER A 52 -20.06 1.76 -26.37
CA SER A 52 -19.13 0.77 -26.92
C SER A 52 -18.77 1.10 -28.37
N GLY A 53 -17.55 0.76 -28.78
CA GLY A 53 -17.03 1.11 -30.09
C GLY A 53 -15.61 0.63 -30.32
N GLU A 54 -15.13 0.81 -31.55
CA GLU A 54 -13.74 0.55 -31.97
C GLU A 54 -13.03 1.89 -32.19
N PHE A 55 -11.78 1.99 -31.75
CA PHE A 55 -10.94 3.17 -31.89
C PHE A 55 -9.47 2.77 -32.06
N TYR A 56 -8.64 3.71 -32.52
CA TYR A 56 -7.18 3.53 -32.53
C TYR A 56 -6.57 4.04 -31.23
N MET A 57 -5.99 3.13 -30.46
CA MET A 57 -5.30 3.41 -29.20
C MET A 57 -3.81 3.66 -29.46
N GLY A 58 -3.24 4.67 -28.81
CA GLY A 58 -1.83 5.03 -28.93
C GLY A 58 -1.45 5.90 -30.13
N SER A 59 -0.14 6.12 -30.25
CA SER A 59 0.49 7.07 -31.16
C SER A 59 1.12 6.40 -32.38
N SER A 60 1.05 7.06 -33.53
CA SER A 60 1.79 6.66 -34.74
C SER A 60 3.23 7.22 -34.71
N ASP A 61 4.15 6.63 -35.49
CA ASP A 61 5.51 7.20 -35.64
C ASP A 61 5.53 8.58 -36.31
N SER A 62 4.44 8.96 -36.99
CA SER A 62 4.24 10.30 -37.56
C SER A 62 3.57 11.30 -36.61
N ASP A 63 3.13 10.89 -35.42
CA ASP A 63 2.48 11.79 -34.46
C ASP A 63 3.54 12.70 -33.80
N PRO A 64 3.47 14.04 -33.96
CA PRO A 64 4.49 14.92 -33.41
C PRO A 64 4.51 14.85 -31.87
N GLY A 65 5.70 14.70 -31.31
CA GLY A 65 5.89 14.63 -29.85
C GLY A 65 5.39 13.35 -29.18
N ALA A 66 5.03 12.30 -29.94
CA ALA A 66 4.77 10.98 -29.41
C ALA A 66 6.01 10.35 -28.75
N ARG A 67 5.77 9.59 -27.69
CA ARG A 67 6.79 8.83 -26.94
C ARG A 67 6.74 7.35 -27.30
N ASP A 68 7.80 6.60 -27.04
CA ASP A 68 7.89 5.20 -27.45
C ASP A 68 7.06 4.23 -26.58
N ASP A 69 6.65 4.64 -25.37
CA ASP A 69 5.66 3.93 -24.55
C ASP A 69 4.22 4.09 -25.04
N GLU A 70 3.95 5.10 -25.86
CA GLU A 70 2.67 5.33 -26.53
C GLU A 70 2.53 4.52 -27.85
N LYS A 71 3.52 3.71 -28.22
CA LYS A 71 3.60 3.04 -29.53
C LYS A 71 3.62 1.50 -29.43
N PRO A 72 3.13 0.78 -30.45
CA PRO A 72 2.50 1.29 -31.68
C PRO A 72 1.03 1.68 -31.48
N ARG A 73 0.51 2.53 -32.38
CA ARG A 73 -0.93 2.71 -32.54
C ARG A 73 -1.57 1.39 -33.01
N HIS A 74 -2.55 0.90 -32.25
CA HIS A 74 -3.23 -0.38 -32.48
C HIS A 74 -4.75 -0.21 -32.40
N SER A 75 -5.51 -1.21 -32.88
CA SER A 75 -6.98 -1.17 -32.87
C SER A 75 -7.52 -1.79 -31.58
N VAL A 76 -8.40 -1.07 -30.88
CA VAL A 76 -9.01 -1.52 -29.62
C VAL A 76 -10.52 -1.32 -29.65
N ARG A 77 -11.24 -2.30 -29.10
CA ARG A 77 -12.69 -2.31 -28.96
C ARG A 77 -13.10 -2.30 -27.50
N ILE A 78 -13.86 -1.28 -27.10
CA ILE A 78 -14.65 -1.31 -25.86
C ILE A 78 -15.98 -2.00 -26.17
N THR A 79 -16.24 -3.18 -25.60
CA THR A 79 -17.37 -4.04 -26.03
C THR A 79 -18.70 -3.65 -25.40
N LYS A 80 -18.69 -3.09 -24.18
CA LYS A 80 -19.88 -2.70 -23.41
C LYS A 80 -19.94 -1.18 -23.21
N PRO A 81 -21.12 -0.54 -23.31
CA PRO A 81 -21.26 0.86 -22.94
C PRO A 81 -21.24 0.99 -21.40
N PHE A 82 -20.52 1.99 -20.90
CA PHE A 82 -20.35 2.26 -19.47
C PHE A 82 -20.75 3.71 -19.14
N LEU A 83 -20.76 4.08 -17.87
CA LEU A 83 -20.89 5.46 -17.42
C LEU A 83 -19.52 6.00 -17.00
N MET A 84 -19.21 7.27 -17.29
CA MET A 84 -17.99 7.92 -16.82
C MET A 84 -18.28 9.29 -16.21
N GLY A 85 -17.49 9.69 -15.20
CA GLY A 85 -17.49 11.03 -14.63
C GLY A 85 -17.37 12.11 -15.71
N VAL A 86 -18.38 12.97 -15.79
CA VAL A 86 -18.41 14.14 -16.71
C VAL A 86 -17.23 15.07 -16.47
N TYR A 87 -16.70 15.05 -15.24
CA TYR A 87 -15.55 15.78 -14.76
C TYR A 87 -14.58 14.81 -14.05
N GLU A 88 -13.37 15.29 -13.79
CA GLU A 88 -12.56 14.86 -12.64
C GLU A 88 -13.41 14.90 -11.34
N VAL A 89 -13.16 14.00 -10.37
CA VAL A 89 -13.85 14.05 -9.07
C VAL A 89 -13.52 15.37 -8.36
N THR A 90 -14.52 16.13 -7.89
CA THR A 90 -14.23 17.40 -7.20
C THR A 90 -13.86 17.23 -5.74
N GLN A 91 -13.20 18.24 -5.17
CA GLN A 91 -12.86 18.27 -3.74
C GLN A 91 -14.09 18.03 -2.86
N GLN A 92 -15.23 18.67 -3.17
CA GLN A 92 -16.49 18.44 -2.47
C GLN A 92 -17.01 17.01 -2.63
N GLU A 93 -16.96 16.45 -3.83
CA GLU A 93 -17.42 15.09 -4.08
C GLU A 93 -16.57 14.08 -3.29
N PHE A 94 -15.25 14.25 -3.32
CA PHE A 94 -14.29 13.44 -2.55
C PHE A 94 -14.51 13.57 -1.04
N GLU A 95 -14.55 14.79 -0.50
CA GLU A 95 -14.75 15.05 0.94
C GLU A 95 -16.11 14.53 1.43
N THR A 96 -17.16 14.58 0.60
CA THR A 96 -18.49 14.02 0.91
C THR A 96 -18.47 12.50 1.08
N VAL A 97 -17.58 11.79 0.39
CA VAL A 97 -17.46 10.32 0.45
C VAL A 97 -16.41 9.85 1.44
N MET A 98 -15.29 10.58 1.55
CA MET A 98 -14.08 10.16 2.28
C MET A 98 -13.92 10.85 3.65
N GLY A 99 -14.62 11.95 3.91
CA GLY A 99 -14.56 12.70 5.17
C GLY A 99 -13.32 13.59 5.35
N PHE A 100 -12.48 13.73 4.32
CA PHE A 100 -11.33 14.63 4.29
C PHE A 100 -11.05 15.12 2.87
N ASN A 101 -10.27 16.20 2.74
CA ASN A 101 -9.81 16.75 1.46
C ASN A 101 -8.26 16.83 1.46
N PRO A 102 -7.55 16.08 0.60
CA PRO A 102 -6.08 16.09 0.53
C PRO A 102 -5.50 17.24 -0.31
N SER A 103 -6.33 17.98 -1.04
CA SER A 103 -5.89 18.82 -2.16
C SER A 103 -5.01 20.00 -1.77
N PHE A 104 -3.89 20.15 -2.48
CA PHE A 104 -2.96 21.26 -2.35
C PHE A 104 -3.60 22.59 -2.76
N PHE A 105 -4.41 22.58 -3.83
CA PHE A 105 -5.15 23.75 -4.29
C PHE A 105 -6.54 23.86 -3.63
N SER A 106 -6.56 24.07 -2.31
CA SER A 106 -7.78 24.15 -1.50
C SER A 106 -7.92 25.47 -0.73
N ASN A 107 -9.17 25.90 -0.46
CA ASN A 107 -9.46 27.08 0.36
C ASN A 107 -9.07 26.92 1.86
N ALA A 108 -8.61 25.74 2.28
CA ALA A 108 -8.14 25.45 3.64
C ALA A 108 -6.61 25.28 3.74
N GLY A 109 -5.93 24.99 2.62
CA GLY A 109 -4.51 24.67 2.57
C GLY A 109 -3.56 25.88 2.61
N ILE A 110 -2.29 25.62 2.29
CA ILE A 110 -1.21 26.62 2.30
C ILE A 110 -1.50 27.81 1.36
N LEU A 111 -2.22 27.55 0.26
CA LEU A 111 -2.56 28.56 -0.76
C LEU A 111 -3.92 29.25 -0.54
N LYS A 112 -4.58 29.04 0.60
CA LYS A 112 -5.94 29.58 0.88
C LYS A 112 -6.11 31.07 0.57
N ASP A 113 -5.09 31.90 0.83
CA ASP A 113 -5.19 33.36 0.73
C ASP A 113 -5.09 33.85 -0.73
N SER A 114 -4.36 33.13 -1.59
CA SER A 114 -4.35 33.36 -3.04
C SER A 114 -5.52 32.67 -3.76
N LEU A 115 -6.10 31.63 -3.14
CA LEU A 115 -7.26 30.90 -3.64
C LEU A 115 -8.61 31.47 -3.16
N ALA A 116 -8.63 32.41 -2.22
CA ALA A 116 -9.83 33.03 -1.67
C ALA A 116 -10.86 33.58 -2.70
N PRO A 117 -10.47 34.04 -3.91
CA PRO A 117 -11.43 34.41 -4.96
C PRO A 117 -12.15 33.25 -5.67
N PHE A 118 -11.76 32.00 -5.40
CA PHE A 118 -12.23 30.80 -6.13
C PHE A 118 -12.90 29.80 -5.20
N ASP A 119 -13.96 29.16 -5.70
CA ASP A 119 -14.61 28.02 -5.05
C ASP A 119 -13.84 26.73 -5.36
N CYS A 120 -12.96 26.32 -4.44
CA CYS A 120 -12.19 25.08 -4.59
C CYS A 120 -13.03 23.83 -4.32
N ALA A 121 -14.25 23.93 -3.77
CA ALA A 121 -15.16 22.79 -3.64
C ALA A 121 -15.50 22.16 -5.02
N ARG A 122 -15.43 22.99 -6.07
CA ARG A 122 -15.58 22.63 -7.49
C ARG A 122 -14.27 22.56 -8.28
N PHE A 123 -13.11 22.71 -7.64
CA PHE A 123 -11.83 22.26 -8.22
C PHE A 123 -11.77 20.73 -8.17
N PRO A 124 -10.94 20.08 -9.01
CA PRO A 124 -10.71 18.64 -8.89
C PRO A 124 -9.98 18.32 -7.57
N VAL A 125 -10.10 17.09 -7.08
CA VAL A 125 -9.29 16.61 -5.96
C VAL A 125 -7.90 16.23 -6.45
N ASP A 126 -6.87 16.80 -5.84
CA ASP A 126 -5.45 16.59 -6.17
C ASP A 126 -4.69 15.99 -4.97
N GLY A 127 -3.45 15.52 -5.17
CA GLY A 127 -2.59 15.12 -4.05
C GLY A 127 -3.03 13.80 -3.38
N LEU A 128 -3.51 12.82 -4.16
CA LEU A 128 -4.03 11.56 -3.65
C LEU A 128 -3.45 10.33 -4.35
N THR A 129 -3.31 9.24 -3.59
CA THR A 129 -2.77 7.96 -4.06
C THR A 129 -3.79 7.19 -4.90
N TRP A 130 -3.31 6.28 -5.76
CA TRP A 130 -4.18 5.38 -6.52
C TRP A 130 -5.13 4.59 -5.60
N PHE A 131 -4.65 4.19 -4.42
CA PHE A 131 -5.47 3.54 -3.40
C PHE A 131 -6.59 4.43 -2.87
N GLN A 132 -6.33 5.72 -2.61
CA GLN A 132 -7.37 6.66 -2.17
C GLN A 132 -8.45 6.88 -3.26
N ALA A 133 -8.06 6.88 -4.53
CA ALA A 133 -9.00 6.92 -5.65
C ALA A 133 -9.88 5.66 -5.73
N MET A 134 -9.27 4.48 -5.54
CA MET A 134 -9.99 3.20 -5.48
C MET A 134 -10.86 3.05 -4.22
N ASP A 135 -10.44 3.62 -3.09
CA ASP A 135 -11.22 3.63 -1.85
C ASP A 135 -12.44 4.55 -1.98
N PHE A 136 -12.32 5.71 -2.62
CA PHE A 136 -13.46 6.55 -2.99
C PHE A 136 -14.46 5.77 -3.84
N CYS A 137 -13.99 5.08 -4.88
CA CYS A 137 -14.83 4.24 -5.73
C CYS A 137 -15.53 3.12 -4.92
N ARG A 138 -14.82 2.47 -4.00
CA ARG A 138 -15.37 1.43 -3.13
C ARG A 138 -16.41 1.98 -2.14
N GLN A 139 -16.17 3.13 -1.53
CA GLN A 139 -17.10 3.75 -0.58
C GLN A 139 -18.37 4.28 -1.27
N LEU A 140 -18.24 4.93 -2.43
CA LEU A 140 -19.37 5.38 -3.24
C LEU A 140 -20.25 4.19 -3.67
N SER A 141 -19.65 3.13 -4.20
CA SER A 141 -20.32 1.84 -4.49
C SER A 141 -20.89 1.17 -3.24
N GLY A 142 -20.27 1.40 -2.09
CA GLY A 142 -20.66 0.85 -0.79
C GLY A 142 -21.95 1.46 -0.24
N SER A 143 -22.33 2.66 -0.69
CA SER A 143 -23.45 3.42 -0.14
C SER A 143 -24.83 2.77 -0.42
N PRO A 144 -25.82 2.92 0.49
CA PRO A 144 -27.14 2.32 0.31
C PRO A 144 -27.88 2.77 -0.96
N GLN A 145 -27.70 4.03 -1.36
CA GLN A 145 -28.33 4.64 -2.52
C GLN A 145 -27.77 4.08 -3.83
N GLU A 146 -26.46 3.92 -3.93
CA GLU A 146 -25.79 3.40 -5.13
C GLU A 146 -25.98 1.89 -5.29
N LYS A 147 -25.93 1.13 -4.19
CA LYS A 147 -26.36 -0.28 -4.16
C LYS A 147 -27.80 -0.45 -4.63
N LYS A 148 -28.73 0.40 -4.16
CA LYS A 148 -30.14 0.39 -4.60
C LYS A 148 -30.30 0.78 -6.07
N ALA A 149 -29.41 1.61 -6.62
CA ALA A 149 -29.37 1.97 -8.03
C ALA A 149 -28.65 0.91 -8.91
N GLY A 150 -28.06 -0.13 -8.32
CA GLY A 150 -27.24 -1.12 -9.03
C GLY A 150 -25.97 -0.52 -9.63
N ARG A 151 -25.43 0.56 -9.05
CA ARG A 151 -24.25 1.26 -9.57
C ARG A 151 -22.99 0.83 -8.83
N VAL A 152 -22.01 0.34 -9.59
CA VAL A 152 -20.66 0.02 -9.11
C VAL A 152 -19.68 0.98 -9.75
N TYR A 153 -18.76 1.53 -8.97
CA TYR A 153 -17.76 2.50 -9.38
C TYR A 153 -16.35 1.94 -9.26
N ARG A 154 -15.48 2.35 -10.18
CA ARG A 154 -14.05 2.02 -10.24
C ARG A 154 -13.30 3.13 -10.97
N LEU A 155 -11.97 3.05 -11.01
CA LEU A 155 -11.21 3.77 -12.02
C LEU A 155 -11.55 3.23 -13.42
N PRO A 156 -11.48 4.07 -14.47
CA PRO A 156 -11.52 3.60 -15.85
C PRO A 156 -10.29 2.72 -16.14
N THR A 157 -10.42 1.80 -17.10
CA THR A 157 -9.21 1.24 -17.70
C THR A 157 -8.51 2.28 -18.57
N GLU A 158 -7.24 2.04 -18.86
CA GLU A 158 -6.44 2.87 -19.75
C GLU A 158 -7.11 3.04 -21.13
N ALA A 159 -7.66 1.94 -21.67
CA ALA A 159 -8.36 1.95 -22.95
C ALA A 159 -9.73 2.63 -22.89
N GLU A 160 -10.49 2.45 -21.81
CA GLU A 160 -11.72 3.21 -21.58
C GLU A 160 -11.45 4.70 -21.48
N TRP A 161 -10.37 5.11 -20.81
CA TRP A 161 -9.96 6.51 -20.70
C TRP A 161 -9.61 7.09 -22.07
N GLU A 162 -8.79 6.41 -22.88
CA GLU A 162 -8.40 6.93 -24.20
C GLU A 162 -9.58 6.97 -25.19
N HIS A 163 -10.43 5.93 -25.21
CA HIS A 163 -11.68 5.91 -25.97
C HIS A 163 -12.59 7.08 -25.60
N ALA A 164 -12.76 7.29 -24.29
CA ALA A 164 -13.60 8.35 -23.75
C ALA A 164 -13.02 9.75 -23.97
N CYS A 165 -11.68 9.90 -23.95
CA CYS A 165 -10.96 11.13 -24.27
C CYS A 165 -11.14 11.51 -25.74
N ARG A 166 -10.79 10.59 -26.66
CA ARG A 166 -10.88 10.77 -28.12
C ARG A 166 -12.30 11.02 -28.60
N ALA A 167 -13.29 10.40 -27.96
CA ALA A 167 -14.72 10.56 -28.27
C ALA A 167 -15.03 10.58 -29.77
N THR A 168 -14.67 9.50 -30.47
CA THR A 168 -14.79 9.26 -31.93
C THR A 168 -13.79 9.97 -32.86
N THR A 169 -12.81 10.75 -32.37
CA THR A 169 -11.73 11.28 -33.22
C THR A 169 -10.48 10.38 -33.26
N ASN A 170 -9.68 10.51 -34.32
CA ASN A 170 -8.36 9.88 -34.45
C ASN A 170 -7.21 10.92 -34.38
N THR A 171 -7.53 12.16 -34.06
CA THR A 171 -6.61 13.30 -33.90
C THR A 171 -5.84 13.22 -32.58
N LEU A 172 -4.85 14.10 -32.41
CA LEU A 172 -4.00 14.15 -31.20
C LEU A 172 -4.77 14.64 -29.95
N PHE A 173 -5.78 15.49 -30.16
CA PHE A 173 -6.74 15.98 -29.16
C PHE A 173 -8.17 15.85 -29.70
N HIS A 174 -9.19 15.83 -28.85
CA HIS A 174 -10.59 15.69 -29.31
C HIS A 174 -11.10 16.89 -30.13
N GLY A 175 -10.39 18.03 -30.10
CA GLY A 175 -10.68 19.22 -30.91
C GLY A 175 -9.96 19.28 -32.26
N GLY A 176 -8.90 18.48 -32.45
CA GLY A 176 -8.02 18.54 -33.61
C GLY A 176 -6.58 18.16 -33.26
N ASP A 177 -5.62 18.56 -34.10
CA ASP A 177 -4.19 18.25 -33.93
C ASP A 177 -3.38 19.43 -33.33
N SER A 178 -4.08 20.45 -32.82
CA SER A 178 -3.55 21.59 -32.07
C SER A 178 -4.26 21.74 -30.73
N LEU A 179 -3.59 22.33 -29.74
CA LEU A 179 -4.19 22.65 -28.43
C LEU A 179 -3.69 24.00 -27.91
N SER A 180 -4.62 24.91 -27.61
CA SER A 180 -4.38 26.20 -26.96
C SER A 180 -4.87 26.22 -25.51
N SER A 181 -4.32 27.11 -24.67
CA SER A 181 -4.74 27.25 -23.27
C SER A 181 -6.14 27.88 -23.09
N ALA A 182 -6.85 28.14 -24.19
CA ALA A 182 -8.27 28.50 -24.19
C ALA A 182 -9.18 27.26 -24.26
N GLU A 183 -8.61 26.08 -24.55
CA GLU A 183 -9.32 24.81 -24.74
C GLU A 183 -9.05 23.80 -23.62
N ALA A 184 -7.94 23.95 -22.87
CA ALA A 184 -7.66 23.19 -21.64
C ALA A 184 -6.76 23.98 -20.66
N ASN A 185 -6.72 23.55 -19.38
CA ASN A 185 -5.82 24.11 -18.37
C ASN A 185 -4.46 23.40 -18.38
N PHE A 186 -3.44 24.03 -18.92
CA PHE A 186 -2.06 23.55 -18.95
C PHE A 186 -1.07 24.72 -18.98
N ASN A 187 0.23 24.47 -19.15
CA ASN A 187 1.24 25.52 -19.34
C ASN A 187 1.14 26.17 -20.73
N GLY A 188 0.23 27.14 -20.89
CA GLY A 188 -0.03 27.87 -22.14
C GLY A 188 1.15 28.59 -22.80
N LYS A 189 2.34 28.59 -22.17
CA LYS A 189 3.60 29.02 -22.81
C LYS A 189 4.09 28.01 -23.85
N TYR A 190 3.67 26.75 -23.75
CA TYR A 190 4.02 25.65 -24.67
C TYR A 190 2.75 25.01 -25.25
N PRO A 191 2.03 25.74 -26.13
CA PRO A 191 0.88 25.21 -26.88
C PRO A 191 1.35 24.18 -27.92
N PHE A 192 0.40 23.50 -28.58
CA PHE A 192 0.70 22.47 -29.59
C PHE A 192 0.10 22.79 -30.96
N GLY A 193 0.83 22.46 -32.03
CA GLY A 193 0.44 22.76 -33.41
C GLY A 193 0.52 24.25 -33.70
N ASP A 194 -0.38 24.76 -34.55
CA ASP A 194 -0.47 26.18 -34.91
C ASP A 194 -1.11 27.08 -33.82
N ALA A 195 -1.36 26.53 -32.63
CA ALA A 195 -2.00 27.25 -31.53
C ALA A 195 -1.07 28.35 -30.95
N PRO A 196 -1.58 29.58 -30.70
CA PRO A 196 -0.79 30.66 -30.13
C PRO A 196 -0.47 30.42 -28.64
N GLN A 197 0.62 31.03 -28.16
CA GLN A 197 0.90 31.08 -26.73
C GLN A 197 -0.20 31.82 -25.97
N GLY A 198 -0.55 31.31 -24.79
CA GLY A 198 -1.67 31.78 -23.97
C GLY A 198 -1.34 31.81 -22.48
N ALA A 199 -2.39 31.80 -21.66
CA ALA A 199 -2.29 31.86 -20.21
C ALA A 199 -1.81 30.53 -19.62
N PHE A 200 -0.90 30.62 -18.65
CA PHE A 200 -0.56 29.52 -17.74
C PHE A 200 -1.10 29.90 -16.36
N LEU A 201 -2.08 29.16 -15.85
CA LEU A 201 -2.76 29.51 -14.60
C LEU A 201 -1.93 29.19 -13.35
N ASN A 202 -0.95 28.28 -13.45
CA ASN A 202 -0.11 27.81 -12.35
C ASN A 202 -0.93 27.25 -11.15
N ARG A 203 -2.08 26.65 -11.43
CA ARG A 203 -2.97 25.92 -10.49
C ARG A 203 -4.00 25.09 -11.23
N THR A 204 -4.63 24.15 -10.53
CA THR A 204 -5.94 23.59 -10.93
C THR A 204 -7.01 24.69 -11.03
N THR A 205 -8.12 24.39 -11.71
CA THR A 205 -9.28 25.29 -11.84
C THR A 205 -10.59 24.52 -11.72
N THR A 206 -11.70 25.24 -11.64
CA THR A 206 -13.06 24.69 -11.56
C THR A 206 -13.33 23.70 -12.70
N VAL A 207 -13.69 22.46 -12.37
CA VAL A 207 -13.93 21.42 -13.38
C VAL A 207 -15.15 21.79 -14.23
N GLY A 208 -15.03 21.59 -15.55
CA GLY A 208 -15.98 22.06 -16.54
C GLY A 208 -15.76 23.51 -17.01
N SER A 209 -14.55 24.07 -16.83
CA SER A 209 -14.22 25.43 -17.32
C SER A 209 -14.09 25.52 -18.85
N TYR A 210 -13.90 24.39 -19.53
CA TYR A 210 -13.58 24.30 -20.96
C TYR A 210 -14.72 23.66 -21.78
N THR A 211 -14.53 23.52 -23.09
CA THR A 211 -15.52 22.88 -23.98
C THR A 211 -15.43 21.35 -23.84
N PRO A 212 -16.54 20.62 -23.66
CA PRO A 212 -16.51 19.17 -23.56
C PRO A 212 -16.28 18.50 -24.92
N ASN A 213 -15.82 17.25 -24.90
CA ASN A 213 -15.72 16.42 -26.08
C ASN A 213 -17.08 15.88 -26.55
N HIS A 214 -17.10 15.10 -27.65
CA HIS A 214 -18.33 14.60 -28.27
C HIS A 214 -19.17 13.66 -27.36
N PHE A 215 -18.56 13.04 -26.33
CA PHE A 215 -19.27 12.26 -25.32
C PHE A 215 -19.76 13.09 -24.12
N GLY A 216 -19.52 14.41 -24.13
CA GLY A 216 -19.92 15.33 -23.06
C GLY A 216 -18.98 15.31 -21.85
N LEU A 217 -17.76 14.79 -21.99
CA LEU A 217 -16.74 14.81 -20.96
C LEU A 217 -15.90 16.09 -21.04
N TYR A 218 -15.60 16.65 -19.87
CA TYR A 218 -14.78 17.85 -19.73
C TYR A 218 -13.36 17.50 -19.25
N ASP A 219 -12.45 18.46 -19.47
CA ASP A 219 -11.11 18.49 -18.88
C ASP A 219 -10.19 17.31 -19.29
N MET A 220 -10.51 16.60 -20.38
CA MET A 220 -9.76 15.43 -20.89
C MET A 220 -8.32 15.72 -21.40
N HIS A 221 -7.86 16.97 -21.33
CA HIS A 221 -6.61 17.48 -21.91
C HIS A 221 -5.87 18.47 -21.00
N GLY A 222 -6.15 18.47 -19.70
CA GLY A 222 -5.56 19.42 -18.76
C GLY A 222 -6.19 19.33 -17.38
N ASN A 223 -5.90 20.34 -16.56
CA ASN A 223 -6.31 20.44 -15.16
C ASN A 223 -5.56 19.43 -14.26
N LEU A 224 -5.90 18.14 -14.27
CA LEU A 224 -5.11 17.07 -13.66
C LEU A 224 -4.84 15.93 -14.66
N SER A 225 -3.70 15.27 -14.45
CA SER A 225 -3.47 13.92 -14.98
C SER A 225 -4.26 12.93 -14.09
N GLU A 226 -4.66 11.78 -14.64
CA GLU A 226 -5.64 10.90 -14.01
C GLU A 226 -5.16 9.46 -13.83
N TRP A 227 -5.32 8.93 -12.62
CA TRP A 227 -5.13 7.51 -12.33
C TRP A 227 -6.09 6.63 -13.15
N CYS A 228 -5.54 5.63 -13.84
CA CYS A 228 -6.30 4.53 -14.45
C CYS A 228 -6.17 3.25 -13.60
N LEU A 229 -7.02 2.25 -13.84
CA LEU A 229 -7.02 0.98 -13.12
C LEU A 229 -5.73 0.16 -13.38
N ASP A 230 -5.23 0.24 -14.60
CA ASP A 230 -4.19 -0.61 -15.20
C ASP A 230 -2.82 -0.45 -14.53
N HIS A 231 -2.03 -1.51 -14.58
CA HIS A 231 -0.59 -1.44 -14.36
C HIS A 231 0.12 -0.91 -15.62
N PHE A 232 1.28 -0.29 -15.46
CA PHE A 232 2.04 0.26 -16.58
C PHE A 232 3.15 -0.70 -17.01
N HIS A 233 3.30 -0.83 -18.33
CA HIS A 233 4.50 -1.36 -18.96
C HIS A 233 4.77 -0.58 -20.25
N ARG A 234 6.03 -0.16 -20.44
CA ARG A 234 6.47 0.66 -21.58
C ARG A 234 6.03 0.05 -22.90
N ASP A 235 6.35 -1.22 -23.11
CA ASP A 235 6.13 -1.91 -24.39
C ASP A 235 4.72 -2.48 -24.59
N TYR A 236 3.77 -2.26 -23.67
CA TYR A 236 2.48 -2.99 -23.62
C TYR A 236 1.70 -2.98 -24.94
N TYR A 237 1.73 -1.87 -25.69
CA TYR A 237 0.97 -1.72 -26.93
C TYR A 237 1.40 -2.65 -28.07
N LYS A 238 2.58 -3.29 -27.97
CA LYS A 238 3.03 -4.28 -28.94
C LYS A 238 2.21 -5.57 -28.87
N ASP A 239 1.74 -5.91 -27.66
CA ASP A 239 1.04 -7.16 -27.34
C ASP A 239 -0.37 -6.91 -26.74
N SER A 240 -0.88 -5.67 -26.86
CA SER A 240 -2.14 -5.22 -26.28
C SER A 240 -3.36 -5.92 -26.91
N PRO A 241 -4.26 -6.55 -26.12
CA PRO A 241 -5.47 -7.19 -26.62
C PRO A 241 -6.43 -6.22 -27.33
N ALA A 242 -6.95 -6.62 -28.48
CA ALA A 242 -7.86 -5.79 -29.28
C ALA A 242 -9.28 -5.64 -28.68
N LEU A 243 -9.63 -6.37 -27.61
CA LEU A 243 -10.95 -6.33 -26.96
C LEU A 243 -10.76 -6.07 -25.46
N ASP A 244 -11.39 -4.99 -24.95
CA ASP A 244 -11.37 -4.56 -23.54
C ASP A 244 -10.01 -4.81 -22.81
N PRO A 245 -8.86 -4.31 -23.34
CA PRO A 245 -7.54 -4.66 -22.82
C PRO A 245 -7.41 -4.27 -21.33
N PRO A 246 -6.98 -5.20 -20.45
CA PRO A 246 -6.98 -5.00 -18.99
C PRO A 246 -5.65 -4.47 -18.43
N GLY A 247 -4.76 -3.99 -19.31
CA GLY A 247 -3.37 -3.72 -18.98
C GLY A 247 -2.49 -4.98 -18.89
N PRO A 248 -1.19 -4.83 -18.60
CA PRO A 248 -0.29 -5.91 -18.24
C PRO A 248 -0.62 -6.49 -16.85
N SER A 249 -0.43 -7.79 -16.67
CA SER A 249 -0.72 -8.52 -15.42
C SER A 249 0.35 -8.39 -14.32
N ARG A 250 1.45 -7.66 -14.58
CA ARG A 250 2.57 -7.48 -13.63
C ARG A 250 2.23 -6.38 -12.62
N GLN A 251 2.54 -6.61 -11.33
CA GLN A 251 2.33 -5.61 -10.28
C GLN A 251 3.43 -4.52 -10.30
N THR A 252 3.34 -3.61 -11.27
CA THR A 252 4.19 -2.43 -11.43
C THR A 252 3.43 -1.14 -11.06
N SER A 253 4.07 0.02 -11.21
CA SER A 253 3.46 1.36 -11.24
C SER A 253 2.13 1.39 -12.00
N ARG A 254 1.23 2.28 -11.62
CA ARG A 254 -0.10 2.41 -12.25
C ARG A 254 -0.04 3.35 -13.45
N VAL A 255 -0.89 3.11 -14.43
CA VAL A 255 -1.06 4.02 -15.58
C VAL A 255 -1.65 5.34 -15.11
N ILE A 256 -1.06 6.43 -15.60
CA ILE A 256 -1.62 7.78 -15.52
C ILE A 256 -1.85 8.31 -16.94
N ARG A 257 -3.02 8.93 -17.17
CA ARG A 257 -3.43 9.48 -18.46
C ARG A 257 -3.75 10.96 -18.41
N GLY A 258 -3.64 11.62 -19.56
CA GLY A 258 -3.90 13.06 -19.71
C GLY A 258 -2.80 13.96 -19.14
N GLY A 259 -2.80 15.20 -19.60
CA GLY A 259 -1.93 16.25 -19.09
C GLY A 259 -2.61 17.05 -17.98
N ASN A 260 -1.83 17.83 -17.25
CA ASN A 260 -2.29 18.60 -16.10
C ASN A 260 -2.00 20.10 -16.24
N TRP A 261 -2.37 20.87 -15.21
CA TRP A 261 -2.26 22.34 -15.21
C TRP A 261 -0.85 22.91 -15.45
N TYR A 262 0.25 22.15 -15.26
CA TYR A 262 1.62 22.59 -15.61
C TYR A 262 2.25 21.83 -16.79
N SER A 263 1.60 20.80 -17.34
CA SER A 263 2.07 20.08 -18.53
C SER A 263 2.27 21.03 -19.72
N ASP A 264 3.24 20.73 -20.57
CA ASP A 264 3.26 21.26 -21.94
C ASP A 264 2.12 20.60 -22.74
N ALA A 265 1.55 21.28 -23.75
CA ALA A 265 0.43 20.73 -24.53
C ALA A 265 0.75 19.40 -25.24
N ARG A 266 2.04 19.12 -25.53
CA ARG A 266 2.51 17.80 -26.01
C ARG A 266 2.10 16.68 -25.07
N ASP A 267 2.18 16.91 -23.78
CA ASP A 267 1.89 15.92 -22.75
C ASP A 267 0.39 15.95 -22.33
N CYS A 268 -0.46 16.61 -23.13
CA CYS A 268 -1.92 16.65 -22.96
C CYS A 268 -2.68 15.81 -24.02
N ARG A 269 -1.99 15.19 -24.99
CA ARG A 269 -2.61 14.42 -26.10
C ARG A 269 -3.42 13.22 -25.61
N SER A 270 -4.43 12.77 -26.36
CA SER A 270 -5.26 11.60 -25.99
C SER A 270 -4.45 10.32 -25.78
N ALA A 271 -3.40 10.10 -26.56
CA ALA A 271 -2.50 8.94 -26.45
C ALA A 271 -1.46 9.08 -25.32
N PHE A 272 -1.33 10.25 -24.70
CA PHE A 272 -0.31 10.50 -23.69
C PHE A 272 -0.53 9.63 -22.45
N ARG A 273 0.54 8.96 -22.02
CA ARG A 273 0.58 8.11 -20.84
C ARG A 273 1.89 8.33 -20.08
N TYR A 274 1.85 8.11 -18.77
CA TYR A 274 3.04 7.84 -17.97
C TYR A 274 2.66 6.90 -16.81
N ALA A 275 3.56 6.75 -15.83
CA ALA A 275 3.31 5.95 -14.65
C ALA A 275 3.88 6.58 -13.39
N ASP A 276 3.28 6.24 -12.26
CA ASP A 276 3.84 6.46 -10.93
C ASP A 276 3.50 5.24 -10.04
N ILE A 277 4.21 5.04 -8.95
CA ILE A 277 3.89 4.00 -7.96
C ILE A 277 2.50 4.27 -7.35
N PRO A 278 1.68 3.24 -7.03
CA PRO A 278 0.31 3.46 -6.57
C PRO A 278 0.21 4.23 -5.23
N GLU A 279 1.30 4.30 -4.46
CA GLU A 279 1.50 5.12 -3.26
C GLU A 279 1.86 6.59 -3.56
N GLY A 280 2.11 6.95 -4.81
CA GLY A 280 2.53 8.28 -5.25
C GLY A 280 1.49 9.35 -4.91
N VAL A 281 1.97 10.51 -4.44
CA VAL A 281 1.15 11.67 -4.06
C VAL A 281 1.63 12.88 -4.84
N PHE A 282 0.77 13.43 -5.71
CA PHE A 282 1.17 14.55 -6.55
C PHE A 282 0.03 15.56 -6.76
N TYR A 283 0.34 16.85 -6.58
CA TYR A 283 -0.62 17.99 -6.62
C TYR A 283 -1.08 18.38 -8.04
N ALA A 284 -0.79 17.54 -9.03
CA ALA A 284 -1.30 17.64 -10.39
C ALA A 284 -1.84 16.29 -10.92
N LEU A 285 -2.10 15.36 -9.99
CA LEU A 285 -2.64 14.02 -10.22
C LEU A 285 -3.93 13.83 -9.41
N GLY A 286 -4.97 13.38 -10.10
CA GLY A 286 -6.28 13.07 -9.54
C GLY A 286 -6.91 11.89 -10.29
N PHE A 287 -8.23 11.90 -10.48
CA PHE A 287 -8.96 10.85 -11.18
C PHE A 287 -10.38 11.26 -11.57
N ARG A 288 -10.98 10.54 -12.53
CA ARG A 288 -12.44 10.43 -12.68
C ARG A 288 -12.89 8.99 -12.51
N VAL A 289 -14.17 8.77 -12.26
CA VAL A 289 -14.75 7.42 -12.08
C VAL A 289 -15.31 6.85 -13.37
N ALA A 290 -15.12 5.55 -13.60
CA ALA A 290 -16.01 4.73 -14.42
C ALA A 290 -17.08 4.09 -13.53
N CYS A 291 -18.26 3.81 -14.09
CA CYS A 291 -19.40 3.27 -13.38
C CYS A 291 -20.19 2.29 -14.27
N GLU A 292 -20.55 1.15 -13.70
CA GLU A 292 -21.28 0.08 -14.37
C GLU A 292 -22.73 0.00 -13.84
N LEU A 293 -23.68 -0.23 -14.76
CA LEU A 293 -25.10 -0.35 -14.47
C LEU A 293 -25.50 -1.83 -14.38
N GLY A 294 -25.81 -2.29 -13.17
CA GLY A 294 -26.09 -3.67 -12.86
C GLY A 294 -27.30 -4.27 -13.59
N GLY A 295 -27.02 -5.07 -14.62
CA GLY A 295 -27.81 -6.25 -14.93
C GLY A 295 -27.65 -7.34 -13.86
N PRO A 296 -28.37 -8.48 -13.94
CA PRO A 296 -28.29 -9.54 -12.94
C PRO A 296 -26.87 -10.13 -12.86
N LYS A 297 -26.20 -9.88 -11.73
CA LYS A 297 -24.76 -10.18 -11.50
C LYS A 297 -23.87 -9.77 -12.68
N ALA A 298 -23.48 -8.49 -12.68
CA ALA A 298 -22.11 -8.18 -13.09
C ALA A 298 -21.16 -9.01 -12.21
N ASP A 299 -20.10 -9.54 -12.81
CA ASP A 299 -19.02 -10.19 -12.06
C ASP A 299 -18.42 -9.19 -11.06
N PRO A 300 -17.94 -9.65 -9.88
CA PRO A 300 -17.29 -8.74 -8.95
C PRO A 300 -16.09 -8.07 -9.62
N LEU A 301 -15.87 -6.78 -9.29
CA LEU A 301 -14.63 -6.07 -9.62
C LEU A 301 -13.43 -7.00 -9.33
N PRO A 302 -12.50 -7.16 -10.28
CA PRO A 302 -11.65 -8.35 -10.35
C PRO A 302 -10.95 -8.64 -9.02
N ALA A 303 -11.25 -9.82 -8.47
CA ALA A 303 -10.50 -10.35 -7.35
C ALA A 303 -9.02 -10.46 -7.74
N LEU A 304 -8.12 -10.24 -6.78
CA LEU A 304 -6.73 -10.62 -6.94
C LEU A 304 -6.69 -12.12 -7.25
N ALA A 305 -6.04 -12.48 -8.35
CA ALA A 305 -6.45 -13.63 -9.18
C ALA A 305 -6.55 -14.97 -8.43
N GLU A 306 -7.68 -15.67 -8.62
CA GLU A 306 -7.80 -17.09 -8.29
C GLU A 306 -6.89 -17.93 -9.19
N VAL A 307 -6.18 -18.89 -8.60
CA VAL A 307 -5.32 -19.83 -9.33
C VAL A 307 -6.20 -20.94 -9.96
N PRO A 308 -6.02 -21.30 -11.25
CA PRO A 308 -6.90 -22.27 -11.90
C PRO A 308 -6.74 -23.70 -11.35
N ASN A 309 -7.77 -24.19 -10.66
CA ASN A 309 -7.90 -25.62 -10.37
C ASN A 309 -8.33 -26.36 -11.64
N SER A 310 -7.41 -27.10 -12.26
CA SER A 310 -7.74 -28.06 -13.32
C SER A 310 -7.88 -29.47 -12.72
N THR A 311 -8.99 -30.14 -13.02
CA THR A 311 -9.23 -31.53 -12.60
C THR A 311 -9.47 -32.45 -13.80
N ASP A 312 -8.47 -33.29 -14.04
CA ASP A 312 -8.62 -34.69 -14.46
C ASP A 312 -9.12 -34.97 -15.90
N LYS A 313 -8.18 -35.08 -16.87
CA LYS A 313 -7.66 -36.43 -17.24
C LYS A 313 -6.55 -36.48 -18.32
N GLN A 314 -5.56 -37.32 -18.03
CA GLN A 314 -4.74 -38.14 -18.94
C GLN A 314 -4.19 -37.54 -20.26
N ALA A 315 -2.92 -37.12 -20.22
CA ALA A 315 -1.93 -37.47 -21.26
C ALA A 315 -0.52 -37.51 -20.64
N THR A 316 0.32 -38.46 -21.06
CA THR A 316 1.70 -38.61 -20.57
C THR A 316 2.73 -38.02 -21.53
N THR A 317 3.79 -37.43 -20.98
CA THR A 317 5.06 -37.02 -21.64
C THR A 317 4.96 -35.95 -22.74
N SER A 318 5.94 -35.07 -22.93
CA SER A 318 7.31 -35.01 -22.38
C SER A 318 7.62 -33.69 -21.66
N ALA A 319 8.63 -33.72 -20.77
CA ALA A 319 9.29 -32.51 -20.27
C ALA A 319 10.28 -31.95 -21.30
N GLU A 320 10.92 -30.82 -20.98
CA GLU A 320 11.77 -29.99 -21.88
C GLU A 320 10.92 -29.29 -22.97
N THR A 321 10.86 -27.95 -23.09
CA THR A 321 11.69 -26.89 -22.51
C THR A 321 10.83 -25.68 -22.09
N LEU A 322 10.79 -25.38 -20.78
CA LEU A 322 10.38 -24.07 -20.24
C LEU A 322 11.49 -23.61 -19.30
N LEU A 323 12.48 -22.91 -19.86
CA LEU A 323 13.50 -22.22 -19.07
C LEU A 323 12.96 -20.89 -18.58
N SER A 324 13.30 -20.54 -17.35
CA SER A 324 12.84 -19.35 -16.64
C SER A 324 13.40 -18.06 -17.22
N GLU A 325 12.57 -17.03 -17.32
CA GLU A 325 13.02 -15.64 -17.20
C GLU A 325 12.52 -15.10 -15.86
N GLN A 326 13.43 -14.58 -15.05
CA GLN A 326 13.18 -14.14 -13.67
C GLN A 326 12.79 -12.65 -13.61
N PRO A 327 12.19 -12.18 -12.50
CA PRO A 327 12.03 -10.75 -12.25
C PRO A 327 13.38 -10.01 -12.30
N ASP A 328 13.32 -8.71 -12.58
CA ASP A 328 14.48 -7.81 -12.57
C ASP A 328 14.91 -7.53 -11.13
N LEU A 329 15.85 -8.34 -10.62
CA LEU A 329 16.38 -8.28 -9.26
C LEU A 329 17.59 -7.32 -9.15
N THR A 330 17.51 -6.13 -9.77
CA THR A 330 18.60 -5.13 -9.74
C THR A 330 18.56 -4.21 -8.52
N VAL A 331 17.41 -4.01 -7.88
CA VAL A 331 17.26 -3.18 -6.65
C VAL A 331 16.36 -3.91 -5.65
N GLY A 332 16.83 -4.07 -4.40
CA GLY A 332 16.03 -4.63 -3.32
C GLY A 332 15.08 -3.63 -2.67
N GLU A 333 13.93 -4.12 -2.20
CA GLU A 333 12.95 -3.31 -1.46
C GLU A 333 13.46 -2.86 -0.09
N ASP A 334 12.89 -1.76 0.40
CA ASP A 334 13.08 -1.21 1.75
C ASP A 334 12.53 -2.14 2.86
N TRP A 335 12.75 -1.77 4.13
CA TRP A 335 12.31 -2.54 5.31
C TRP A 335 11.61 -1.61 6.31
N PRO A 336 10.43 -1.06 5.97
CA PRO A 336 9.84 0.11 6.63
C PRO A 336 9.27 -0.18 8.03
N HIS A 337 9.17 -1.44 8.43
CA HIS A 337 8.65 -1.83 9.74
C HIS A 337 9.12 -3.24 10.12
N TRP A 338 8.74 -3.64 11.34
CA TRP A 338 8.94 -4.99 11.86
C TRP A 338 8.59 -6.08 10.84
N ARG A 339 9.49 -7.07 10.72
CA ARG A 339 9.43 -8.19 9.76
C ARG A 339 9.28 -7.79 8.27
N GLY A 340 9.72 -6.59 7.89
CA GLY A 340 9.79 -6.14 6.50
C GLY A 340 8.44 -5.77 5.88
N PRO A 341 8.39 -5.38 4.59
CA PRO A 341 7.23 -4.74 3.96
C PRO A 341 5.90 -5.49 4.01
N ARG A 342 5.91 -6.80 4.35
CA ARG A 342 4.73 -7.66 4.44
C ARG A 342 4.47 -8.21 5.86
N GLY A 343 5.35 -7.89 6.83
CA GLY A 343 5.24 -8.34 8.21
C GLY A 343 5.51 -9.83 8.44
N ASP A 344 5.87 -10.59 7.39
CA ASP A 344 6.08 -12.04 7.40
C ASP A 344 7.56 -12.45 7.49
N GLY A 345 8.49 -11.51 7.36
CA GLY A 345 9.93 -11.77 7.30
C GLY A 345 10.41 -12.19 5.90
N THR A 346 9.70 -11.84 4.84
CA THR A 346 10.18 -11.96 3.45
C THR A 346 10.84 -10.67 2.98
N TRP A 347 11.92 -10.78 2.21
CA TRP A 347 12.60 -9.66 1.56
C TRP A 347 12.72 -9.91 0.04
N ARG A 348 12.29 -8.95 -0.77
CA ARG A 348 12.60 -8.88 -2.20
C ARG A 348 13.99 -8.28 -2.39
N ALA A 349 14.99 -9.13 -2.28
CA ALA A 349 16.41 -8.79 -2.41
C ALA A 349 16.82 -8.66 -3.88
N PRO A 350 17.89 -7.90 -4.19
CA PRO A 350 18.54 -7.99 -5.49
C PRO A 350 19.21 -9.37 -5.63
N LYS A 351 19.78 -9.66 -6.80
CA LYS A 351 20.42 -10.95 -7.11
C LYS A 351 21.72 -11.13 -6.32
N LEU A 352 21.63 -11.52 -5.05
CA LEU A 352 22.77 -11.69 -4.14
C LEU A 352 23.69 -12.84 -4.59
N ALA A 353 25.00 -12.59 -4.58
CA ALA A 353 26.01 -13.62 -4.84
C ALA A 353 25.95 -14.74 -3.80
N ASN A 354 26.36 -15.95 -4.21
CA ASN A 354 26.29 -17.17 -3.40
C ASN A 354 27.57 -17.41 -2.55
N SER A 355 28.40 -16.38 -2.37
CA SER A 355 29.64 -16.40 -1.60
C SER A 355 30.06 -14.97 -1.23
N TRP A 356 30.69 -14.79 -0.07
CA TRP A 356 31.29 -13.52 0.34
C TRP A 356 32.82 -13.63 0.41
N ASN A 357 33.51 -12.49 0.51
CA ASN A 357 34.97 -12.41 0.63
C ASN A 357 35.44 -12.97 1.99
N GLU A 358 36.60 -13.62 2.05
CA GLU A 358 37.25 -14.04 3.31
C GLU A 358 37.50 -12.86 4.27
N ALA A 359 37.64 -11.64 3.72
CA ALA A 359 37.73 -10.40 4.50
C ALA A 359 36.39 -9.92 5.11
N GLY A 360 35.29 -10.64 4.86
CA GLY A 360 33.94 -10.30 5.31
C GLY A 360 33.18 -9.35 4.37
N LEU A 361 32.01 -8.91 4.82
CA LEU A 361 31.17 -7.94 4.11
C LEU A 361 31.71 -6.51 4.25
N GLN A 362 31.62 -5.71 3.18
CA GLN A 362 32.08 -4.33 3.19
C GLN A 362 31.16 -3.45 4.05
N ARG A 363 31.66 -3.01 5.22
CA ARG A 363 31.02 -1.98 6.05
C ARG A 363 31.03 -0.63 5.29
N VAL A 364 29.87 -0.02 5.12
CA VAL A 364 29.70 1.29 4.46
C VAL A 364 29.92 2.41 5.49
N TRP A 365 29.20 2.32 6.61
CA TRP A 365 29.25 3.29 7.70
C TRP A 365 28.92 2.62 9.04
N GLN A 366 29.21 3.33 10.14
CA GLN A 366 28.96 2.92 11.51
C GLN A 366 28.74 4.13 12.40
N HIS A 367 27.80 4.04 13.35
CA HIS A 367 27.62 5.02 14.41
C HIS A 367 27.50 4.35 15.78
N ASN A 368 28.02 5.01 16.83
CA ASN A 368 27.82 4.59 18.21
C ASN A 368 26.40 4.96 18.67
N ILE A 369 25.71 4.01 19.30
CA ILE A 369 24.37 4.20 19.89
C ILE A 369 24.30 3.57 21.29
N GLY A 370 23.24 3.86 22.03
CA GLY A 370 22.95 3.24 23.33
C GLY A 370 22.35 1.83 23.22
N GLY A 371 22.05 1.23 24.37
CA GLY A 371 21.51 -0.12 24.47
C GLY A 371 20.08 -0.25 23.91
N GLY A 372 19.65 -1.49 23.64
CA GLY A 372 18.32 -1.81 23.14
C GLY A 372 18.25 -3.08 22.31
N TYR A 373 17.04 -3.63 22.20
CA TYR A 373 16.75 -4.90 21.51
C TYR A 373 15.79 -4.74 20.33
N GLY A 374 15.23 -3.53 20.13
CA GLY A 374 14.39 -3.21 18.98
C GLY A 374 15.14 -3.38 17.66
N GLY A 375 14.44 -3.81 16.62
CA GLY A 375 14.99 -3.88 15.28
C GLY A 375 15.19 -2.50 14.66
N ILE A 376 15.75 -2.50 13.45
CA ILE A 376 15.90 -1.31 12.61
C ILE A 376 14.73 -1.26 11.61
N ALA A 377 14.34 -0.06 11.19
CA ALA A 377 13.48 0.16 10.04
C ALA A 377 14.18 1.06 9.02
N VAL A 378 13.94 0.83 7.73
CA VAL A 378 14.53 1.59 6.62
C VAL A 378 13.45 1.92 5.60
N ALA A 379 13.34 3.19 5.21
CA ALA A 379 12.39 3.64 4.22
C ALA A 379 12.87 4.94 3.57
N GLY A 380 12.88 5.01 2.23
CA GLY A 380 13.19 6.23 1.48
C GLY A 380 14.58 6.81 1.81
N GLU A 381 15.61 5.97 1.72
CA GLU A 381 17.01 6.29 2.04
C GLU A 381 17.26 6.74 3.50
N ARG A 382 16.31 6.55 4.42
CA ARG A 382 16.43 6.88 5.85
C ARG A 382 16.36 5.64 6.73
N VAL A 383 17.23 5.58 7.74
CA VAL A 383 17.39 4.45 8.67
C VAL A 383 16.98 4.90 10.07
N TYR A 384 16.06 4.16 10.68
CA TYR A 384 15.44 4.47 11.96
C TYR A 384 15.73 3.38 12.99
N VAL A 385 16.14 3.80 14.18
CA VAL A 385 16.45 2.90 15.31
C VAL A 385 16.12 3.59 16.63
N MET A 386 15.80 2.81 17.67
CA MET A 386 15.64 3.32 19.03
C MET A 386 16.78 2.85 19.94
N ASP A 387 17.18 3.69 20.90
CA ASP A 387 18.13 3.34 21.95
C ASP A 387 17.78 3.93 23.32
N ARG A 388 18.55 3.57 24.37
CA ARG A 388 18.51 4.21 25.69
C ARG A 388 19.89 4.78 26.05
N GLN A 389 19.92 6.00 26.56
CA GLN A 389 21.06 6.59 27.28
C GLN A 389 20.76 6.67 28.78
N GLN A 390 21.81 6.59 29.60
CA GLN A 390 21.71 6.64 31.07
C GLN A 390 22.25 7.95 31.65
N ASP A 391 23.38 8.43 31.14
CA ASP A 391 24.03 9.68 31.57
C ASP A 391 23.74 10.84 30.60
N PRO A 392 23.56 12.08 31.09
CA PRO A 392 23.40 12.48 32.49
C PRO A 392 21.97 12.31 33.02
N VAL A 393 21.02 11.94 32.15
CA VAL A 393 19.61 11.69 32.45
C VAL A 393 19.17 10.47 31.66
N GLU A 394 18.45 9.57 32.33
CA GLU A 394 17.90 8.37 31.72
C GLU A 394 16.86 8.73 30.65
N THR A 395 17.14 8.38 29.41
CA THR A 395 16.34 8.76 28.24
C THR A 395 16.26 7.60 27.24
N GLU A 396 15.09 7.40 26.64
CA GLU A 396 14.98 6.70 25.36
C GLU A 396 15.11 7.72 24.23
N ARG A 397 15.67 7.27 23.10
CA ARG A 397 15.82 8.09 21.89
C ARG A 397 15.33 7.35 20.65
N ILE A 398 14.86 8.15 19.70
CA ILE A 398 14.52 7.74 18.33
C ILE A 398 15.51 8.45 17.43
N LEU A 399 16.27 7.70 16.65
CA LEU A 399 17.36 8.21 15.81
C LEU A 399 17.02 8.00 14.34
N CYS A 400 17.32 9.00 13.51
CA CYS A 400 17.25 8.92 12.06
C CYS A 400 18.62 9.20 11.44
N PHE A 401 19.09 8.29 10.59
CA PHE A 401 20.34 8.39 9.84
C PHE A 401 20.06 8.34 8.34
N ASP A 402 20.95 8.95 7.55
CA ASP A 402 21.07 8.73 6.11
C ASP A 402 21.50 7.28 5.84
N GLY A 403 20.75 6.55 5.02
CA GLY A 403 21.03 5.13 4.73
C GLY A 403 22.26 4.90 3.85
N VAL A 404 22.61 5.86 3.00
CA VAL A 404 23.71 5.76 2.04
C VAL A 404 25.05 6.05 2.71
N ASN A 405 25.13 7.13 3.50
CA ASN A 405 26.38 7.62 4.10
C ASN A 405 26.42 7.63 5.63
N GLY A 406 25.32 7.34 6.31
CA GLY A 406 25.26 7.21 7.77
C GLY A 406 25.08 8.52 8.54
N THR A 407 25.10 9.68 7.88
CA THR A 407 24.98 10.99 8.55
C THR A 407 23.74 11.03 9.46
N PRO A 408 23.89 11.36 10.76
CA PRO A 408 22.74 11.57 11.64
C PRO A 408 21.90 12.76 11.16
N LEU A 409 20.64 12.51 10.80
CA LEU A 409 19.73 13.51 10.25
C LEU A 409 18.91 14.21 11.34
N TRP A 410 18.38 13.44 12.29
CA TRP A 410 17.70 13.98 13.48
C TRP A 410 17.65 12.96 14.62
N SER A 411 17.37 13.45 15.83
CA SER A 411 17.02 12.62 16.97
C SER A 411 15.86 13.24 17.76
N HIS A 412 14.96 12.39 18.25
CA HIS A 412 14.00 12.73 19.30
C HIS A 412 14.39 12.00 20.59
N SER A 413 14.20 12.60 21.75
CA SER A 413 14.63 12.03 23.03
C SER A 413 13.67 12.42 24.15
N TYR A 414 13.33 11.48 25.03
CA TYR A 414 12.40 11.68 26.13
C TYR A 414 12.88 10.93 27.39
N PRO A 415 12.64 11.49 28.59
CA PRO A 415 13.03 10.85 29.85
C PRO A 415 12.20 9.59 30.10
N VAL A 416 12.78 8.60 30.77
CA VAL A 416 12.13 7.32 31.12
C VAL A 416 12.51 6.86 32.53
N ASP A 417 11.78 5.89 33.06
CA ASP A 417 12.10 5.20 34.32
C ASP A 417 12.09 3.67 34.13
N TYR A 418 13.28 3.08 34.04
CA TYR A 418 13.49 1.64 33.91
C TYR A 418 13.59 0.91 35.26
N SER A 419 13.30 1.55 36.40
CA SER A 419 13.44 0.94 37.75
C SER A 419 12.67 -0.38 37.93
N ASN A 420 11.59 -0.58 37.17
CA ASN A 420 10.77 -1.80 37.18
C ASN A 420 10.96 -2.69 35.93
N VAL A 421 11.91 -2.36 35.05
CA VAL A 421 12.14 -3.06 33.76
C VAL A 421 13.37 -3.96 33.84
N SER A 422 13.15 -5.27 33.83
CA SER A 422 14.20 -6.28 33.76
C SER A 422 14.85 -6.34 32.37
N TYR A 423 16.11 -6.79 32.28
CA TYR A 423 16.95 -6.70 31.07
C TYR A 423 16.93 -5.28 30.47
N GLY A 424 17.24 -4.27 31.28
CA GLY A 424 16.91 -2.87 31.00
C GLY A 424 17.73 -2.17 29.90
N ASN A 425 18.48 -2.85 29.03
CA ASN A 425 19.49 -2.17 28.19
C ASN A 425 18.90 -1.07 27.29
N GLY A 426 17.67 -1.23 26.80
CA GLY A 426 16.93 -0.17 26.13
C GLY A 426 15.61 -0.62 25.49
N PRO A 427 15.06 0.16 24.53
CA PRO A 427 13.77 -0.09 23.90
C PRO A 427 13.77 -1.37 23.06
N ARG A 428 12.57 -1.93 22.84
CA ARG A 428 12.37 -3.29 22.30
C ARG A 428 11.44 -3.38 21.09
N SER A 429 10.68 -2.33 20.78
CA SER A 429 9.92 -2.27 19.54
C SER A 429 10.81 -1.82 18.38
N THR A 430 10.40 -2.17 17.16
CA THR A 430 11.00 -1.64 15.93
C THR A 430 10.16 -0.43 15.48
N PRO A 431 10.79 0.67 15.02
CA PRO A 431 10.05 1.76 14.38
C PRO A 431 9.23 1.28 13.20
N THR A 432 8.12 1.96 12.93
CA THR A 432 7.25 1.67 11.79
C THR A 432 7.06 2.94 10.97
N ILE A 433 7.49 2.92 9.71
CA ILE A 433 7.47 4.07 8.81
C ILE A 433 6.28 3.95 7.86
N TYR A 434 5.46 4.99 7.77
CA TYR A 434 4.28 5.02 6.89
C TYR A 434 3.96 6.44 6.43
N ARG A 435 3.88 6.66 5.12
CA ARG A 435 3.47 7.94 4.49
C ARG A 435 4.19 9.19 5.05
N GLY A 436 5.52 9.12 5.23
CA GLY A 436 6.31 10.23 5.77
C GLY A 436 6.18 10.44 7.28
N LEU A 437 5.61 9.47 8.01
CA LEU A 437 5.49 9.47 9.46
C LEU A 437 6.20 8.24 10.07
N VAL A 438 6.72 8.43 11.28
CA VAL A 438 7.47 7.44 12.08
C VAL A 438 6.66 7.13 13.33
N TYR A 439 6.31 5.85 13.53
CA TYR A 439 5.59 5.37 14.70
C TYR A 439 6.51 4.51 15.58
N THR A 440 6.57 4.80 16.88
CA THR A 440 7.49 4.12 17.82
C THR A 440 6.84 3.88 19.17
N LEU A 441 7.10 2.73 19.79
CA LEU A 441 6.65 2.41 21.15
C LEU A 441 7.83 2.17 22.09
N GLY A 442 8.09 3.13 22.98
CA GLY A 442 9.06 3.00 24.06
C GLY A 442 8.73 1.89 25.04
N ALA A 443 9.73 1.29 25.68
CA ALA A 443 9.53 0.10 26.51
C ALA A 443 8.67 0.37 27.76
N VAL A 444 8.61 1.62 28.21
CA VAL A 444 7.81 2.08 29.35
C VAL A 444 6.43 2.66 28.95
N GLY A 445 6.07 2.59 27.65
CA GLY A 445 4.72 2.94 27.19
C GLY A 445 4.56 4.31 26.51
N HIS A 446 5.65 5.02 26.20
CA HIS A 446 5.56 6.24 25.38
C HIS A 446 5.39 5.87 23.90
N LEU A 447 4.24 6.22 23.32
CA LEU A 447 3.94 6.05 21.89
C LEU A 447 4.05 7.40 21.20
N TYR A 448 4.81 7.48 20.11
CA TYR A 448 5.00 8.69 19.32
C TYR A 448 4.63 8.48 17.86
N CYS A 449 4.11 9.54 17.25
CA CYS A 449 4.09 9.76 15.81
C CYS A 449 4.95 10.99 15.50
N LEU A 450 5.97 10.82 14.65
CA LEU A 450 6.91 11.88 14.28
C LEU A 450 6.96 12.07 12.76
N ASP A 451 7.28 13.30 12.36
CA ASP A 451 7.64 13.69 11.02
C ASP A 451 8.94 12.97 10.58
N ALA A 452 8.89 12.20 9.49
CA ALA A 452 10.04 11.41 9.03
C ALA A 452 11.21 12.26 8.54
N ASP A 453 10.96 13.47 8.03
CA ASP A 453 12.02 14.30 7.47
C ASP A 453 12.88 14.96 8.56
N ASN A 454 12.25 15.38 9.66
CA ASN A 454 12.85 16.27 10.66
C ASN A 454 12.65 15.87 12.15
N GLY A 455 11.95 14.78 12.45
CA GLY A 455 11.81 14.26 13.82
C GLY A 455 10.89 15.08 14.74
N ARG A 456 10.14 16.04 14.20
CA ARG A 456 9.11 16.77 14.94
C ARG A 456 7.97 15.82 15.31
N VAL A 457 7.63 15.76 16.59
CA VAL A 457 6.44 15.06 17.08
C VAL A 457 5.18 15.70 16.47
N ILE A 458 4.36 14.89 15.80
CA ILE A 458 3.02 15.26 15.32
C ILE A 458 2.00 15.04 16.44
N TRP A 459 2.08 13.89 17.11
CA TRP A 459 1.34 13.59 18.34
C TRP A 459 2.08 12.53 19.17
N SER A 460 1.74 12.44 20.46
CA SER A 460 2.27 11.42 21.36
C SER A 460 1.23 10.96 22.39
N LYS A 461 1.52 9.84 23.05
CA LYS A 461 0.78 9.25 24.17
C LYS A 461 1.73 8.71 25.23
N ASP A 462 1.35 8.87 26.48
CA ASP A 462 1.87 8.07 27.58
C ASP A 462 0.83 7.01 27.88
N LEU A 463 1.02 5.78 27.40
CA LEU A 463 -0.01 4.75 27.50
C LEU A 463 -0.24 4.31 28.96
N VAL A 464 0.70 4.56 29.88
CA VAL A 464 0.53 4.29 31.31
C VAL A 464 -0.38 5.36 31.94
N ALA A 465 -0.14 6.64 31.64
CA ALA A 465 -0.95 7.74 32.15
C ALA A 465 -2.32 7.88 31.45
N ASP A 466 -2.33 7.90 30.12
CA ASP A 466 -3.53 8.09 29.27
C ASP A 466 -4.44 6.86 29.28
N CYS A 467 -3.86 5.66 29.15
CA CYS A 467 -4.58 4.42 28.86
C CYS A 467 -4.51 3.38 29.99
N ARG A 468 -3.77 3.64 31.09
CA ARG A 468 -3.53 2.70 32.20
C ARG A 468 -2.92 1.36 31.73
N ALA A 469 -1.97 1.44 30.81
CA ALA A 469 -1.13 0.33 30.36
C ALA A 469 -0.42 -0.35 31.54
N GLN A 470 -0.28 -1.67 31.46
CA GLN A 470 0.48 -2.47 32.40
C GLN A 470 1.77 -2.91 31.72
N VAL A 471 2.86 -2.17 31.97
CA VAL A 471 4.18 -2.47 31.43
C VAL A 471 4.64 -3.86 31.94
N PRO A 472 4.91 -4.83 31.06
CA PRO A 472 5.39 -6.15 31.47
C PRO A 472 6.78 -6.10 32.13
N ILE A 473 7.19 -7.16 32.83
CA ILE A 473 8.46 -7.21 33.56
C ILE A 473 9.71 -7.04 32.65
N TRP A 474 9.59 -7.32 31.35
CA TRP A 474 10.64 -7.06 30.35
C TRP A 474 10.34 -5.83 29.46
N GLY A 475 9.41 -4.96 29.87
CA GLY A 475 8.97 -3.81 29.08
C GLY A 475 8.06 -4.19 27.90
N LEU A 476 7.50 -3.18 27.24
CA LEU A 476 6.75 -3.34 25.99
C LEU A 476 7.72 -3.55 24.80
N SER A 477 7.37 -4.45 23.88
CA SER A 477 8.20 -4.81 22.72
C SER A 477 7.44 -4.99 21.40
N ALA A 478 6.13 -5.24 21.44
CA ALA A 478 5.31 -5.35 20.23
C ALA A 478 5.46 -4.08 19.37
N SER A 479 5.77 -4.24 18.09
CA SER A 479 6.00 -3.10 17.20
C SER A 479 4.67 -2.48 16.76
N PRO A 480 4.59 -1.15 16.52
CA PRO A 480 3.36 -0.53 16.06
C PRO A 480 2.96 -1.07 14.68
N LEU A 481 1.76 -1.65 14.57
CA LEU A 481 1.22 -2.19 13.31
C LEU A 481 0.31 -1.14 12.65
N ILE A 482 0.51 -0.86 11.36
CA ILE A 482 -0.40 0.02 10.61
C ILE A 482 -1.52 -0.81 9.97
N PHE A 483 -2.76 -0.33 10.08
CA PHE A 483 -3.88 -0.82 9.29
C PHE A 483 -4.76 0.36 8.86
N GLN A 484 -4.85 0.63 7.56
CA GLN A 484 -5.70 1.68 6.97
C GLN A 484 -5.48 3.08 7.57
N ASP A 485 -6.38 3.55 8.45
CA ASP A 485 -6.34 4.85 9.13
C ASP A 485 -5.80 4.79 10.57
N VAL A 486 -5.38 3.61 11.05
CA VAL A 486 -4.96 3.39 12.44
C VAL A 486 -3.56 2.79 12.60
N VAL A 487 -2.91 3.15 13.72
CA VAL A 487 -1.77 2.44 14.30
C VAL A 487 -2.23 1.65 15.52
N ILE A 488 -1.90 0.35 15.54
CA ILE A 488 -2.32 -0.65 16.52
C ILE A 488 -1.11 -1.01 17.38
N VAL A 489 -1.30 -1.04 18.70
CA VAL A 489 -0.28 -1.39 19.70
C VAL A 489 -0.83 -2.39 20.72
N HIS A 490 0.06 -3.05 21.47
CA HIS A 490 -0.23 -4.11 22.46
C HIS A 490 0.11 -3.67 23.91
N PRO A 491 -0.54 -2.64 24.50
CA PRO A 491 -0.07 -2.03 25.76
C PRO A 491 -0.65 -2.63 27.05
N GLY A 492 -1.66 -3.51 26.99
CA GLY A 492 -2.31 -4.00 28.22
C GLY A 492 -3.08 -2.90 28.97
N ALA A 493 -3.61 -1.93 28.23
CA ALA A 493 -4.40 -0.80 28.72
C ALA A 493 -5.69 -1.24 29.44
N GLN A 494 -6.17 -0.39 30.36
CA GLN A 494 -7.31 -0.70 31.22
C GLN A 494 -8.42 0.36 31.15
N PRO A 495 -9.69 -0.03 31.13
CA PRO A 495 -10.20 -1.40 31.00
C PRO A 495 -10.06 -1.93 29.56
N ASN A 496 -10.09 -3.26 29.41
CA ASN A 496 -10.29 -3.99 28.14
C ASN A 496 -9.43 -3.51 26.94
N GLY A 497 -8.13 -3.28 27.13
CA GLY A 497 -7.24 -2.77 26.09
C GLY A 497 -5.92 -3.52 25.99
N CYS A 498 -5.96 -4.86 25.93
CA CYS A 498 -4.79 -5.69 25.59
C CYS A 498 -4.12 -5.12 24.32
N TYR A 499 -4.94 -4.86 23.29
CA TYR A 499 -4.58 -4.08 22.12
C TYR A 499 -5.40 -2.78 22.06
N VAL A 500 -4.81 -1.73 21.51
CA VAL A 500 -5.43 -0.41 21.32
C VAL A 500 -5.04 0.14 19.96
N ALA A 501 -5.99 0.76 19.26
CA ALA A 501 -5.78 1.42 17.97
C ALA A 501 -5.98 2.94 18.08
N PHE A 502 -5.07 3.70 17.49
CA PHE A 502 -5.09 5.16 17.45
C PHE A 502 -5.11 5.67 16.00
N ASP A 503 -5.82 6.77 15.75
CA ASP A 503 -5.82 7.51 14.48
C ASP A 503 -4.38 7.94 14.11
N LEU A 504 -3.92 7.59 12.91
CA LEU A 504 -2.57 7.86 12.42
C LEU A 504 -2.17 9.34 12.47
N ASN A 505 -3.12 10.25 12.30
CA ASN A 505 -2.87 11.68 12.10
C ASN A 505 -2.94 12.49 13.38
N ASN A 506 -3.69 12.02 14.39
CA ASN A 506 -3.99 12.80 15.60
C ASN A 506 -3.94 12.02 16.92
N GLY A 507 -3.64 10.72 16.92
CA GLY A 507 -3.44 9.93 18.13
C GLY A 507 -4.68 9.75 19.00
N ARG A 508 -5.89 10.00 18.47
CA ARG A 508 -7.14 9.69 19.18
C ARG A 508 -7.40 8.20 19.13
N GLU A 509 -7.79 7.63 20.26
CA GLU A 509 -8.20 6.22 20.34
C GLU A 509 -9.43 5.97 19.44
N ARG A 510 -9.36 4.92 18.63
CA ARG A 510 -10.39 4.50 17.67
C ARG A 510 -11.13 3.26 18.17
N TRP A 511 -10.39 2.29 18.73
CA TRP A 511 -10.92 1.13 19.45
C TRP A 511 -9.86 0.57 20.42
N ARG A 512 -10.31 -0.24 21.38
CA ARG A 512 -9.48 -1.08 22.26
C ARG A 512 -10.15 -2.42 22.48
N CYS A 513 -9.40 -3.50 22.66
CA CYS A 513 -9.98 -4.84 22.74
C CYS A 513 -9.24 -5.83 23.66
N LEU A 514 -9.96 -6.93 23.95
CA LEU A 514 -9.57 -8.07 24.79
C LEU A 514 -9.29 -7.70 26.25
N ARG A 515 -9.26 -8.70 27.15
CA ARG A 515 -9.10 -8.50 28.61
C ARG A 515 -7.78 -9.03 29.16
N ASP A 516 -7.07 -9.79 28.34
CA ASP A 516 -5.78 -10.39 28.60
C ASP A 516 -4.74 -9.31 28.94
N ALA A 517 -3.74 -9.67 29.74
CA ALA A 517 -2.60 -8.79 29.99
C ALA A 517 -1.75 -8.61 28.70
N ALA A 518 -0.88 -7.61 28.68
CA ALA A 518 0.09 -7.46 27.60
C ALA A 518 1.10 -8.62 27.58
N ALA A 519 1.51 -9.01 26.38
CA ALA A 519 2.69 -9.82 26.12
C ALA A 519 3.69 -9.06 25.24
N TYR A 520 4.45 -9.78 24.41
CA TYR A 520 5.63 -9.24 23.74
C TYR A 520 5.54 -9.33 22.21
N ALA A 521 4.74 -10.27 21.70
CA ALA A 521 4.49 -10.48 20.27
C ALA A 521 3.71 -9.32 19.61
N THR A 522 4.08 -9.02 18.38
CA THR A 522 3.36 -8.12 17.46
C THR A 522 2.17 -8.87 16.87
N PRO A 523 0.97 -8.27 16.74
CA PRO A 523 -0.17 -8.97 16.15
C PRO A 523 0.06 -9.16 14.65
N LEU A 524 -0.19 -10.38 14.14
CA LEU A 524 -0.03 -10.67 12.72
C LEU A 524 -1.30 -10.29 11.95
N LEU A 525 -1.19 -9.38 10.98
CA LEU A 525 -2.27 -9.10 10.04
C LEU A 525 -2.34 -10.22 8.99
N ILE A 526 -3.48 -10.91 8.93
CA ILE A 526 -3.76 -11.98 7.96
C ILE A 526 -5.01 -11.64 7.14
N HIS A 527 -5.21 -12.35 6.03
CA HIS A 527 -6.46 -12.37 5.30
C HIS A 527 -6.95 -13.81 5.16
N VAL A 528 -8.21 -14.06 5.50
CA VAL A 528 -8.92 -15.32 5.21
C VAL A 528 -10.12 -14.95 4.37
N ASP A 529 -10.24 -15.54 3.17
CA ASP A 529 -11.28 -15.24 2.18
C ASP A 529 -11.48 -13.72 1.98
N ALA A 530 -10.35 -13.03 1.75
CA ALA A 530 -10.21 -11.57 1.64
C ALA A 530 -10.66 -10.72 2.84
N ASN A 531 -11.08 -11.33 3.95
CA ASN A 531 -11.40 -10.61 5.19
C ASN A 531 -10.14 -10.43 6.05
N PRO A 532 -9.75 -9.19 6.41
CA PRO A 532 -8.60 -8.94 7.26
C PRO A 532 -8.88 -9.34 8.71
N GLN A 533 -7.91 -9.99 9.36
CA GLN A 533 -7.94 -10.33 10.78
C GLN A 533 -6.57 -10.06 11.40
N LEU A 534 -6.54 -9.70 12.68
CA LEU A 534 -5.34 -9.81 13.51
C LEU A 534 -5.31 -11.17 14.18
N VAL A 535 -4.20 -11.90 14.09
CA VAL A 535 -3.87 -12.97 15.04
C VAL A 535 -3.13 -12.34 16.21
N CYS A 536 -3.82 -12.26 17.35
CA CYS A 536 -3.34 -11.67 18.60
C CYS A 536 -2.86 -12.79 19.54
N TRP A 537 -1.59 -12.77 19.94
CA TRP A 537 -0.97 -13.76 20.83
C TRP A 537 -0.77 -13.16 22.23
N THR A 538 -1.56 -13.61 23.21
CA THR A 538 -1.61 -13.06 24.58
C THR A 538 -0.99 -14.03 25.60
N PRO A 539 -0.92 -13.69 26.90
CA PRO A 539 -0.47 -14.63 27.94
C PRO A 539 -1.37 -15.85 28.17
N SER A 540 -2.58 -15.89 27.60
CA SER A 540 -3.61 -16.89 27.92
C SER A 540 -4.34 -17.47 26.71
N ASN A 541 -4.36 -16.77 25.57
CA ASN A 541 -5.17 -17.12 24.42
C ASN A 541 -4.51 -16.67 23.11
N ILE A 542 -4.92 -17.32 22.02
CA ILE A 542 -4.71 -16.86 20.66
C ILE A 542 -6.07 -16.36 20.18
N HIS A 543 -6.18 -15.09 19.78
CA HIS A 543 -7.44 -14.49 19.36
C HIS A 543 -7.38 -14.04 17.90
N GLY A 544 -8.53 -14.13 17.21
CA GLY A 544 -8.81 -13.37 16.01
C GLY A 544 -9.50 -12.06 16.37
N VAL A 545 -9.07 -10.93 15.82
CA VAL A 545 -9.70 -9.61 16.01
C VAL A 545 -9.88 -8.91 14.68
N ASP A 546 -11.01 -8.23 14.47
CA ASP A 546 -11.22 -7.38 13.30
C ASP A 546 -10.42 -6.06 13.44
N PRO A 547 -9.39 -5.79 12.62
CA PRO A 547 -8.56 -4.58 12.75
C PRO A 547 -9.33 -3.27 12.46
N ARG A 548 -10.50 -3.33 11.82
CA ARG A 548 -11.32 -2.15 11.50
C ARG A 548 -12.02 -1.59 12.74
N VAL A 549 -12.35 -2.43 13.71
CA VAL A 549 -13.25 -2.10 14.84
C VAL A 549 -12.82 -2.66 16.21
N GLY A 550 -11.84 -3.55 16.27
CA GLY A 550 -11.38 -4.18 17.52
C GLY A 550 -12.28 -5.31 18.04
N GLU A 551 -13.30 -5.72 17.28
CA GLU A 551 -14.22 -6.78 17.71
C GLU A 551 -13.55 -8.18 17.65
N PRO A 552 -13.61 -8.99 18.72
CA PRO A 552 -13.10 -10.35 18.70
C PRO A 552 -13.91 -11.26 17.78
N LEU A 553 -13.22 -11.97 16.89
CA LEU A 553 -13.79 -12.91 15.93
C LEU A 553 -13.82 -14.34 16.48
N TRP A 554 -12.71 -14.79 17.08
CA TRP A 554 -12.53 -16.14 17.64
C TRP A 554 -11.46 -16.14 18.74
N SER A 555 -11.43 -17.19 19.55
CA SER A 555 -10.47 -17.33 20.66
C SER A 555 -10.15 -18.81 20.92
N VAL A 556 -8.87 -19.14 21.06
CA VAL A 556 -8.37 -20.48 21.37
C VAL A 556 -7.42 -20.39 22.58
N PRO A 557 -7.73 -21.06 23.71
CA PRO A 557 -6.88 -21.00 24.91
C PRO A 557 -5.48 -21.58 24.70
N PHE A 558 -4.45 -20.87 25.14
CA PHE A 558 -3.08 -21.37 25.29
C PHE A 558 -2.38 -20.51 26.36
N GLU A 559 -2.41 -20.98 27.60
CA GLU A 559 -1.77 -20.33 28.73
C GLU A 559 -0.25 -20.57 28.72
N VAL A 560 0.53 -19.50 28.88
CA VAL A 560 2.00 -19.55 28.79
C VAL A 560 2.70 -19.12 30.07
N THR A 561 3.72 -19.90 30.46
CA THR A 561 4.48 -19.70 31.69
C THR A 561 5.12 -18.31 31.71
N ASN A 562 4.90 -17.54 32.78
CA ASN A 562 5.35 -16.14 32.93
C ASN A 562 4.85 -15.17 31.84
N GLY A 563 3.80 -15.52 31.08
CA GLY A 563 3.28 -14.66 30.00
C GLY A 563 4.21 -14.55 28.79
N THR A 564 5.07 -15.55 28.52
CA THR A 564 6.10 -15.46 27.47
C THR A 564 5.59 -15.76 26.05
N SER A 565 4.54 -15.05 25.62
CA SER A 565 4.13 -14.95 24.21
C SER A 565 5.01 -13.91 23.51
N VAL A 566 6.15 -14.37 22.97
CA VAL A 566 7.25 -13.51 22.46
C VAL A 566 7.51 -13.69 20.97
N ALA A 567 7.53 -14.92 20.47
CA ALA A 567 7.52 -15.17 19.03
C ALA A 567 6.13 -14.79 18.47
N ASP A 568 6.11 -13.99 17.42
CA ASP A 568 4.90 -13.62 16.69
C ASP A 568 4.24 -14.87 16.08
N PRO A 569 2.92 -14.81 15.82
CA PRO A 569 2.28 -15.77 14.95
C PRO A 569 2.92 -15.81 13.56
N ILE A 570 2.83 -16.96 12.89
CA ILE A 570 2.95 -17.06 11.44
C ILE A 570 1.67 -17.68 10.86
N PHE A 571 1.40 -17.40 9.59
CA PHE A 571 0.20 -17.86 8.90
C PHE A 571 0.52 -18.36 7.49
N HIS A 572 0.03 -19.56 7.15
CA HIS A 572 0.28 -20.18 5.86
C HIS A 572 -0.78 -21.26 5.57
N HIS A 573 -1.38 -21.27 4.37
CA HIS A 573 -2.48 -22.18 3.98
C HIS A 573 -3.61 -22.29 5.03
N ASN A 574 -4.11 -21.15 5.51
CA ASN A 574 -5.13 -21.02 6.55
C ASN A 574 -4.77 -21.62 7.93
N LEU A 575 -3.53 -22.08 8.14
CA LEU A 575 -3.00 -22.47 9.44
C LEU A 575 -2.24 -21.30 10.08
N ALA A 576 -2.68 -20.86 11.26
CA ALA A 576 -1.94 -19.98 12.15
C ALA A 576 -1.13 -20.81 13.16
N LEU A 577 0.16 -20.52 13.34
CA LEU A 577 1.02 -21.13 14.36
C LEU A 577 1.48 -20.07 15.36
N VAL A 578 1.45 -20.39 16.65
CA VAL A 578 2.20 -19.67 17.69
C VAL A 578 3.15 -20.60 18.43
N THR A 579 4.18 -20.03 19.07
CA THR A 579 5.12 -20.78 19.93
C THR A 579 5.37 -20.07 21.26
N SER A 580 5.75 -20.85 22.27
CA SER A 580 6.17 -20.40 23.61
C SER A 580 7.49 -21.05 24.00
N TYR A 581 8.31 -20.30 24.71
CA TYR A 581 9.58 -20.74 25.26
C TYR A 581 9.43 -21.90 26.25
N TYR A 582 8.39 -21.93 27.08
CA TYR A 582 8.19 -22.99 28.07
C TYR A 582 7.23 -24.07 27.58
N ASP A 583 6.15 -23.67 26.95
CA ASP A 583 4.90 -24.44 26.89
C ASP A 583 4.66 -25.12 25.54
N GLY A 584 5.53 -24.88 24.55
CA GLY A 584 5.54 -25.59 23.26
C GLY A 584 5.00 -24.76 22.09
N ALA A 585 4.30 -25.40 21.16
CA ALA A 585 3.79 -24.80 19.93
C ALA A 585 2.38 -25.32 19.60
N LYS A 586 1.52 -24.45 19.08
CA LYS A 586 0.13 -24.78 18.73
C LYS A 586 -0.22 -24.24 17.35
N ALA A 587 -0.85 -25.08 16.53
CA ALA A 587 -1.40 -24.70 15.24
C ALA A 587 -2.94 -24.69 15.25
N ILE A 588 -3.52 -23.65 14.66
CA ILE A 588 -4.95 -23.43 14.52
C ILE A 588 -5.29 -23.37 13.03
N GLN A 589 -6.22 -24.20 12.58
CA GLN A 589 -6.89 -24.03 11.29
C GLN A 589 -7.95 -22.94 11.41
N LEU A 590 -7.86 -21.91 10.59
CA LEU A 590 -8.92 -20.93 10.40
C LEU A 590 -9.84 -21.40 9.27
N GLY A 591 -11.15 -21.29 9.50
CA GLY A 591 -12.20 -21.61 8.53
C GLY A 591 -12.65 -20.39 7.73
N SER A 592 -13.50 -20.63 6.74
CA SER A 592 -14.03 -19.59 5.84
C SER A 592 -15.15 -18.76 6.48
N ALA A 593 -15.83 -19.28 7.50
CA ALA A 593 -16.82 -18.51 8.25
C ALA A 593 -16.17 -17.75 9.43
N SER A 594 -16.61 -16.50 9.63
CA SER A 594 -16.19 -15.68 10.76
C SER A 594 -16.48 -16.38 12.10
N GLY A 595 -15.41 -16.75 12.82
CA GLY A 595 -15.49 -17.45 14.11
C GLY A 595 -14.96 -18.89 14.07
N GLU A 596 -14.68 -19.45 12.89
CA GLU A 596 -14.11 -20.79 12.77
C GLU A 596 -12.61 -20.80 13.05
N ALA A 597 -12.24 -21.27 14.25
CA ALA A 597 -10.85 -21.52 14.65
C ALA A 597 -10.76 -22.90 15.35
N LEU A 598 -10.03 -23.84 14.75
CA LEU A 598 -9.89 -25.22 15.22
C LEU A 598 -8.43 -25.53 15.57
N GLU A 599 -8.17 -25.98 16.80
CA GLU A 599 -6.86 -26.52 17.19
C GLU A 599 -6.58 -27.81 16.40
N MET A 600 -5.54 -27.79 15.57
CA MET A 600 -5.15 -28.93 14.72
C MET A 600 -4.17 -29.86 15.44
N TRP A 601 -3.19 -29.27 16.11
CA TRP A 601 -2.23 -29.96 16.96
C TRP A 601 -1.59 -29.00 17.95
N HIS A 602 -1.07 -29.58 19.04
CA HIS A 602 -0.40 -28.87 20.12
C HIS A 602 0.75 -29.75 20.60
N ASP A 603 1.98 -29.30 20.38
CA ASP A 603 3.16 -29.87 21.00
C ASP A 603 3.48 -29.09 22.27
N HIS A 604 3.84 -29.80 23.35
CA HIS A 604 4.16 -29.18 24.64
C HIS A 604 5.67 -29.11 24.96
N ARG A 605 6.55 -29.72 24.14
CA ARG A 605 7.90 -30.13 24.59
C ARG A 605 8.99 -30.26 23.52
N ASN A 606 8.66 -30.43 22.26
CA ASN A 606 9.60 -30.70 21.17
C ASN A 606 9.86 -29.46 20.30
N LEU A 607 8.93 -28.50 20.27
CA LEU A 607 8.99 -27.27 19.47
C LEU A 607 8.80 -26.03 20.38
N ARG A 608 9.87 -25.33 20.78
CA ARG A 608 9.78 -24.13 21.63
C ARG A 608 10.64 -22.97 21.13
N GLY A 609 10.02 -22.04 20.42
CA GLY A 609 10.61 -20.75 20.08
C GLY A 609 10.92 -19.90 21.31
N LEU A 610 11.89 -19.00 21.19
CA LEU A 610 12.20 -17.99 22.21
C LEU A 610 11.79 -16.60 21.73
N MET A 611 12.75 -15.82 21.21
CA MET A 611 12.57 -14.48 20.66
C MET A 611 12.71 -14.49 19.13
N SER A 612 13.41 -15.50 18.60
CA SER A 612 13.62 -15.73 17.18
C SER A 612 12.33 -16.10 16.49
N GLN A 613 12.00 -15.32 15.48
CA GLN A 613 10.74 -15.40 14.76
C GLN A 613 10.77 -16.57 13.76
N PRO A 614 9.81 -17.50 13.79
CA PRO A 614 9.75 -18.57 12.80
C PRO A 614 9.46 -18.03 11.41
N ILE A 615 9.96 -18.73 10.39
CA ILE A 615 9.62 -18.52 8.98
C ILE A 615 9.06 -19.81 8.38
N CYS A 616 8.17 -19.70 7.40
CA CYS A 616 7.52 -20.85 6.76
C CYS A 616 7.49 -20.68 5.24
N ARG A 617 7.63 -21.78 4.52
CA ARG A 617 7.48 -21.89 3.06
C ARG A 617 7.08 -23.33 2.73
N ASP A 618 6.17 -23.50 1.78
CA ASP A 618 5.66 -24.80 1.28
C ASP A 618 5.16 -25.78 2.36
N GLY A 619 4.60 -25.25 3.46
CA GLY A 619 4.12 -26.04 4.60
C GLY A 619 5.20 -26.48 5.60
N TYR A 620 6.46 -26.09 5.39
CA TYR A 620 7.57 -26.36 6.30
C TYR A 620 7.92 -25.11 7.11
N VAL A 621 7.98 -25.26 8.43
CA VAL A 621 8.38 -24.20 9.37
C VAL A 621 9.82 -24.40 9.77
N TYR A 622 10.58 -23.31 9.81
CA TYR A 622 11.92 -23.24 10.36
C TYR A 622 11.87 -22.32 11.60
N LEU A 623 12.20 -22.90 12.75
CA LEU A 623 12.07 -22.30 14.08
C LEU A 623 13.38 -22.49 14.84
N LEU A 624 13.79 -21.52 15.66
CA LEU A 624 14.88 -21.75 16.61
C LEU A 624 14.33 -22.35 17.91
N ASP A 625 14.47 -23.66 18.13
CA ASP A 625 14.19 -24.25 19.45
C ASP A 625 15.34 -23.95 20.43
N LYS A 626 14.97 -23.53 21.64
CA LYS A 626 15.88 -23.12 22.71
C LYS A 626 16.95 -24.14 23.15
N ARG A 627 16.87 -25.41 22.74
CA ARG A 627 17.85 -26.47 23.07
C ARG A 627 18.54 -27.03 21.85
N HIS A 628 17.79 -27.14 20.75
CA HIS A 628 18.17 -27.89 19.56
C HIS A 628 18.66 -26.99 18.41
N GLY A 629 18.52 -25.67 18.54
CA GLY A 629 18.92 -24.71 17.51
C GLY A 629 17.88 -24.64 16.39
N LEU A 630 18.34 -24.49 15.15
CA LEU A 630 17.43 -24.42 14.00
C LEU A 630 16.74 -25.78 13.82
N THR A 631 15.41 -25.75 13.89
CA THR A 631 14.52 -26.91 13.89
C THR A 631 13.54 -26.79 12.73
N CYS A 632 13.38 -27.85 11.93
CA CYS A 632 12.38 -27.92 10.86
C CYS A 632 11.25 -28.88 11.19
N PHE A 633 10.00 -28.48 10.92
CA PHE A 633 8.81 -29.33 11.09
C PHE A 633 7.71 -29.00 10.08
N LYS A 634 6.79 -29.95 9.88
CA LYS A 634 5.60 -29.76 9.02
C LYS A 634 4.52 -28.96 9.77
N LEU A 635 4.09 -27.82 9.21
CA LEU A 635 3.06 -26.95 9.79
C LEU A 635 1.73 -27.68 10.01
N ALA A 636 1.36 -28.59 9.11
CA ALA A 636 0.08 -29.30 9.17
C ALA A 636 -0.03 -30.36 10.29
N THR A 637 1.10 -30.82 10.85
CA THR A 637 1.12 -31.98 11.77
C THR A 637 2.00 -31.81 13.02
N GLY A 638 2.86 -30.80 13.08
CA GLY A 638 3.87 -30.67 14.14
C GLY A 638 4.99 -31.71 14.05
N GLU A 639 5.03 -32.50 12.98
CA GLU A 639 6.04 -33.54 12.77
C GLU A 639 7.42 -32.91 12.53
N LYS A 640 8.30 -33.04 13.51
CA LYS A 640 9.68 -32.57 13.45
C LYS A 640 10.51 -33.45 12.52
N LEU A 641 11.22 -32.81 11.59
CA LEU A 641 12.02 -33.46 10.55
C LEU A 641 13.51 -33.51 10.91
N TRP A 642 14.05 -32.39 11.41
CA TRP A 642 15.46 -32.28 11.82
C TRP A 642 15.70 -31.14 12.81
N ASP A 643 16.83 -31.24 13.51
CA ASP A 643 17.48 -30.21 14.33
C ASP A 643 18.87 -29.92 13.74
N ASP A 644 19.42 -28.72 13.92
CA ASP A 644 20.81 -28.38 13.53
C ASP A 644 21.84 -28.60 14.65
N ASP A 645 21.38 -28.95 15.84
CA ASP A 645 22.16 -29.11 17.08
C ASP A 645 22.90 -27.83 17.57
N ASN A 646 22.38 -26.64 17.23
CA ASN A 646 22.94 -25.30 17.48
C ASN A 646 24.16 -24.99 16.59
N ARG A 647 24.02 -25.17 15.27
CA ARG A 647 25.06 -24.84 14.26
C ARG A 647 24.92 -23.44 13.66
N LEU A 648 23.69 -22.99 13.39
CA LEU A 648 23.42 -21.65 12.85
C LEU A 648 23.83 -20.57 13.86
N THR A 649 23.42 -20.74 15.11
CA THR A 649 23.67 -19.80 16.21
C THR A 649 24.29 -20.50 17.42
N PRO A 650 25.18 -19.81 18.17
CA PRO A 650 25.77 -20.35 19.38
C PRO A 650 24.75 -20.82 20.42
N LYS A 651 25.11 -21.92 21.09
CA LYS A 651 24.33 -22.51 22.17
C LYS A 651 24.43 -21.67 23.45
N GLY A 652 23.34 -21.04 23.84
CA GLY A 652 23.25 -20.21 25.05
C GLY A 652 22.12 -20.58 25.99
N ARG A 653 21.93 -19.79 27.05
CA ARG A 653 20.69 -19.81 27.87
C ARG A 653 19.49 -19.33 27.05
N ASN A 654 19.71 -18.30 26.26
CA ASN A 654 18.77 -17.64 25.36
C ASN A 654 19.40 -17.57 23.96
N PRO A 655 19.45 -18.66 23.18
CA PRO A 655 19.96 -18.61 21.81
C PRO A 655 19.02 -17.75 20.94
N HIS A 656 19.56 -17.05 19.95
CA HIS A 656 18.77 -16.20 19.05
C HIS A 656 19.35 -16.13 17.64
N ALA A 657 18.50 -16.23 16.62
CA ALA A 657 18.80 -15.82 15.26
C ALA A 657 17.57 -15.18 14.60
N SER A 658 17.72 -13.99 14.04
CA SER A 658 16.68 -13.34 13.23
C SER A 658 16.74 -13.87 11.80
N LEU A 659 15.73 -14.63 11.40
CA LEU A 659 15.60 -15.24 10.07
C LEU A 659 14.77 -14.37 9.14
N SER A 660 15.10 -14.32 7.84
CA SER A 660 14.25 -13.73 6.80
C SER A 660 14.44 -14.42 5.43
N TRP A 661 13.36 -14.64 4.69
CA TRP A 661 13.38 -15.24 3.35
C TRP A 661 13.93 -14.26 2.30
N ILE A 662 14.75 -14.76 1.36
CA ILE A 662 15.24 -14.02 0.20
C ILE A 662 14.42 -14.43 -1.02
N ASN A 663 13.62 -13.51 -1.56
CA ASN A 663 12.73 -13.74 -2.70
C ASN A 663 11.84 -14.98 -2.48
N ASP A 664 11.36 -15.62 -3.55
CA ASP A 664 10.43 -16.77 -3.51
C ASP A 664 11.15 -18.15 -3.49
N GLY A 665 12.48 -18.17 -3.40
CA GLY A 665 13.29 -19.39 -3.44
C GLY A 665 13.44 -20.12 -2.11
N ASN A 666 14.47 -20.98 -2.01
CA ASN A 666 14.88 -21.65 -0.77
C ASN A 666 15.92 -20.84 0.04
N ARG A 667 16.42 -19.72 -0.49
CA ARG A 667 17.44 -18.88 0.16
C ARG A 667 16.83 -18.03 1.27
N ALA A 668 17.54 -17.92 2.38
CA ALA A 668 17.22 -17.08 3.52
C ALA A 668 18.50 -16.44 4.07
N ILE A 669 18.33 -15.39 4.86
CA ILE A 669 19.42 -14.74 5.61
C ILE A 669 19.12 -14.83 7.11
N ALA A 670 20.17 -15.00 7.90
CA ALA A 670 20.11 -15.06 9.36
C ALA A 670 21.09 -14.04 9.95
N LEU A 671 20.69 -13.33 11.01
CA LEU A 671 21.61 -12.64 11.92
C LEU A 671 21.59 -13.37 13.27
N ASN A 672 22.72 -13.94 13.68
CA ASN A 672 22.81 -14.76 14.91
C ASN A 672 23.18 -13.93 16.16
N SER A 673 23.13 -14.57 17.33
CA SER A 673 23.32 -13.89 18.64
C SER A 673 24.66 -13.21 18.81
N ASP A 674 25.69 -13.65 18.10
CA ASP A 674 27.06 -13.16 18.23
C ASP A 674 27.36 -12.04 17.20
N GLY A 675 26.40 -11.71 16.34
CA GLY A 675 26.50 -10.64 15.34
C GLY A 675 27.06 -11.09 13.99
N GLU A 676 27.02 -12.39 13.71
CA GLU A 676 27.31 -12.93 12.38
C GLU A 676 26.06 -12.90 11.50
N LEU A 677 26.20 -12.34 10.30
CA LEU A 677 25.26 -12.56 9.21
C LEU A 677 25.60 -13.89 8.52
N ILE A 678 24.58 -14.65 8.14
CA ILE A 678 24.71 -15.97 7.53
C ILE A 678 23.70 -16.07 6.38
N LEU A 679 24.17 -16.49 5.23
CA LEU A 679 23.39 -16.71 4.01
C LEU A 679 23.20 -18.21 3.82
N ILE A 680 21.95 -18.67 3.75
CA ILE A 680 21.61 -20.10 3.86
C ILE A 680 20.55 -20.54 2.83
N GLN A 681 20.57 -21.82 2.47
CA GLN A 681 19.45 -22.50 1.80
C GLN A 681 18.73 -23.43 2.78
N LEU A 682 17.41 -23.32 2.87
CA LEU A 682 16.56 -24.07 3.80
C LEU A 682 15.75 -25.15 3.07
N HIS A 683 15.76 -26.39 3.59
CA HIS A 683 15.04 -27.52 3.01
C HIS A 683 14.38 -28.43 4.07
N PRO A 684 13.34 -29.22 3.69
CA PRO A 684 12.77 -30.25 4.55
C PRO A 684 13.74 -31.34 5.03
N GLY A 685 14.89 -31.50 4.35
CA GLY A 685 15.93 -32.48 4.68
C GLY A 685 17.18 -31.90 5.35
N GLY A 686 17.27 -30.59 5.57
CA GLY A 686 18.41 -29.93 6.22
C GLY A 686 18.56 -28.47 5.79
N TYR A 687 19.70 -27.87 6.11
CA TYR A 687 20.10 -26.56 5.57
C TYR A 687 21.58 -26.58 5.17
N SER A 688 21.95 -25.69 4.26
CA SER A 688 23.35 -25.43 3.86
C SER A 688 23.68 -23.95 3.98
N GLU A 689 24.92 -23.65 4.35
CA GLU A 689 25.45 -22.29 4.45
C GLU A 689 26.19 -21.94 3.16
N GLU A 690 25.84 -20.82 2.54
CA GLU A 690 26.48 -20.27 1.34
C GLU A 690 27.63 -19.32 1.75
N ALA A 691 27.39 -18.48 2.76
CA ALA A 691 28.35 -17.51 3.27
C ALA A 691 28.06 -17.15 4.73
N ARG A 692 29.10 -16.69 5.44
CA ARG A 692 29.04 -16.21 6.84
C ARG A 692 30.02 -15.02 7.00
N SER A 693 29.62 -13.99 7.74
CA SER A 693 30.48 -12.83 8.05
C SER A 693 30.06 -12.23 9.38
N GLN A 694 31.02 -11.94 10.26
CA GLN A 694 30.81 -10.99 11.34
C GLN A 694 30.41 -9.64 10.72
N ILE A 695 29.31 -9.01 11.18
CA ILE A 695 28.93 -7.66 10.74
C ILE A 695 28.79 -6.66 11.89
N ILE A 696 28.50 -7.13 13.10
CA ILE A 696 28.13 -6.32 14.27
C ILE A 696 28.59 -7.04 15.55
N GLY A 697 28.68 -6.37 16.70
CA GLY A 697 28.81 -7.04 18.01
C GLY A 697 27.56 -7.86 18.41
N PRO A 698 27.61 -8.63 19.52
CA PRO A 698 26.51 -9.49 19.97
C PRO A 698 25.15 -8.77 20.09
N THR A 699 24.07 -9.45 19.68
CA THR A 699 22.76 -8.81 19.52
C THR A 699 21.57 -9.77 19.57
N TRP A 700 20.41 -9.26 19.98
CA TRP A 700 19.09 -9.87 19.77
C TRP A 700 18.19 -9.03 18.86
N ALA A 701 18.68 -7.90 18.36
CA ALA A 701 17.93 -7.01 17.49
C ALA A 701 17.78 -7.61 16.08
N HIS A 702 16.64 -7.35 15.45
CA HIS A 702 16.41 -7.75 14.07
C HIS A 702 17.14 -6.82 13.09
N PRO A 703 17.78 -7.36 12.04
CA PRO A 703 18.34 -6.57 10.96
C PRO A 703 17.23 -5.92 10.12
N ALA A 704 17.64 -4.97 9.31
CA ALA A 704 16.83 -4.39 8.24
C ALA A 704 17.61 -4.40 6.92
N PHE A 705 16.90 -4.26 5.80
CA PHE A 705 17.47 -4.33 4.46
C PHE A 705 16.92 -3.20 3.58
N ALA A 706 17.71 -2.72 2.62
CA ALA A 706 17.26 -1.80 1.57
C ALA A 706 18.27 -1.79 0.42
N GLY A 707 17.81 -1.80 -0.84
CA GLY A 707 18.72 -1.89 -1.99
C GLY A 707 19.57 -3.18 -1.91
N ASN A 708 20.89 -3.05 -1.82
CA ASN A 708 21.81 -4.16 -1.50
C ASN A 708 22.49 -3.99 -0.12
N CYS A 709 21.95 -3.18 0.78
CA CYS A 709 22.48 -2.95 2.12
C CYS A 709 21.78 -3.82 3.18
N VAL A 710 22.54 -4.26 4.17
CA VAL A 710 22.04 -4.77 5.46
C VAL A 710 22.40 -3.79 6.58
N TYR A 711 21.44 -3.53 7.46
CA TYR A 711 21.60 -2.68 8.63
C TYR A 711 21.40 -3.51 9.89
N ALA A 712 22.32 -3.40 10.85
CA ALA A 712 22.30 -4.17 12.10
C ALA A 712 22.79 -3.33 13.28
N ARG A 713 22.36 -3.69 14.50
CA ARG A 713 22.80 -3.04 15.75
C ARG A 713 23.22 -4.04 16.83
N SER A 714 24.15 -3.63 17.69
CA SER A 714 24.43 -4.23 19.00
C SER A 714 24.01 -3.26 20.11
N ASP A 715 24.32 -3.53 21.38
CA ASP A 715 24.10 -2.58 22.49
C ASP A 715 25.00 -1.31 22.46
N THR A 716 25.93 -1.18 21.50
CA THR A 716 26.88 -0.04 21.42
C THR A 716 27.05 0.60 20.04
N GLU A 717 26.67 -0.08 18.95
CA GLU A 717 26.84 0.40 17.57
C GLU A 717 25.66 0.03 16.66
N ILE A 718 25.47 0.83 15.61
CA ILE A 718 24.68 0.51 14.41
C ILE A 718 25.60 0.58 13.19
N VAL A 719 25.42 -0.32 12.24
CA VAL A 719 26.23 -0.44 11.01
C VAL A 719 25.35 -0.54 9.77
N CYS A 720 25.91 -0.12 8.64
CA CYS A 720 25.48 -0.54 7.31
C CYS A 720 26.61 -1.35 6.65
N ALA A 721 26.26 -2.45 5.98
CA ALA A 721 27.19 -3.23 5.16
C ALA A 721 26.57 -3.60 3.80
N LEU A 722 27.38 -3.63 2.75
CA LEU A 722 26.97 -4.08 1.41
C LEU A 722 26.88 -5.60 1.35
N LEU A 723 25.80 -6.09 0.78
CA LEU A 723 25.64 -7.46 0.31
C LEU A 723 26.09 -7.54 -1.15
N PRO A 724 27.11 -8.38 -1.48
CA PRO A 724 27.54 -8.58 -2.86
C PRO A 724 26.40 -9.11 -3.73
N CYS A 725 26.19 -8.46 -4.87
CA CYS A 725 25.31 -8.93 -5.93
C CYS A 725 26.10 -9.68 -7.00
N GLU A 726 25.42 -10.51 -7.79
CA GLU A 726 25.96 -11.04 -9.04
C GLU A 726 25.94 -9.96 -10.14
N GLU A 727 26.85 -10.07 -11.11
CA GLU A 727 26.90 -9.23 -12.32
C GLU A 727 25.81 -9.60 -13.35
#